data_AF-M2P9T5-F1
#
_entry.id   AF-M2P9T5-F1
#
_cell.length_a   1.000
_cell.length_b   1.000
_cell.length_c   1.000
_cell.angle_alpha   90.00
_cell.angle_beta   90.00
_cell.angle_gamma   90.00
#
_symmetry.space_group_name_H-M   'P 1'
#
loop_
_entity.id
_entity.type
_entity.pdbx_description
1 polymer ?
#
loop_
_entity_poly.entity_id
_entity_poly.type
_entity_poly.pdbx_seq_one_letter_code
_entity_poly.pdbx_strand_id
1 'polypeptide(L)'
;MASASCSIPLSRVKITSEFWVDRRHAIRHGSLPAIYEQMKLTGRWDCLKLKWKPGEPNPPHRFWDSDIAKWLEAGCYFLSSDCDHQLADLVEEAVSNIRRAQQEDGYINTYYTVVEPSKRWTNISWSHELYDAGHLLEAALAHYEYTHSMRLLDPLLKYIRYIGSVFGLAEGQKAGYPGHQELELALLKTYEVTGDKALLELANYFIEERGQHRPEGHYFDIEAEARGESPTPGPAPRDAPRYSYHQADRPIREIREVEGHSVRAMYWLTAVASLARLTKDKSLLAAAETLWGSTKRKMYVTGGLGSVPAWEGFGPDYYLPNETGYLETCAAIGLVLFAYQMLLISPYNNDYADVVELALHNAVLVGVSLDGKRFFYDNPLATIGKHTERSTFFEVSCCPANVSRLIGSLGKYIYTIGSDGAVHVNLYISSTFDIKQSNGQHTRMILESNGPWKGGAKVTLAGEAGSEVRVRLRRPLGAESFRVEGASQGDYDGVDVEMTANSSLTIHFAYNARLIYPHPLNIDNRGCVAVARGPFIYCAETIDNPHVADLRSVRLSQPLEVTEVIDEDSFSEWGVKPVVLMVLASLVHPETHQVQEKTRLRLIPLFMWANRGRSDMRVWLPVTNPGETTRSDRVMK
;
A
#
# COMPACT_ATOMS: atom_id res chain seq x y z
N MET A 1 -14.04 -11.29 -22.28
CA MET A 1 -13.20 -10.36 -21.49
C MET A 1 -14.15 -9.57 -20.61
N ALA A 2 -13.94 -9.60 -19.30
CA ALA A 2 -14.72 -8.77 -18.38
C ALA A 2 -14.61 -7.30 -18.78
N SER A 3 -15.69 -6.56 -18.60
CA SER A 3 -15.76 -5.13 -18.87
C SER A 3 -14.90 -4.40 -17.81
N ALA A 4 -13.82 -3.74 -18.21
CA ALA A 4 -12.95 -2.97 -17.30
C ALA A 4 -13.78 -1.93 -16.52
N SER A 5 -13.33 -1.59 -15.32
CA SER A 5 -13.91 -0.55 -14.46
C SER A 5 -13.03 0.70 -14.41
N CYS A 6 -13.62 1.81 -13.98
CA CYS A 6 -12.91 3.06 -13.71
C CYS A 6 -12.90 3.37 -12.21
N SER A 7 -11.89 4.14 -11.82
CA SER A 7 -11.78 4.71 -10.49
C SER A 7 -12.83 5.80 -10.28
N ILE A 8 -13.10 6.12 -9.02
CA ILE A 8 -14.07 7.15 -8.64
C ILE A 8 -13.37 8.34 -7.96
N PRO A 9 -13.81 9.58 -8.25
CA PRO A 9 -13.34 10.76 -7.52
C PRO A 9 -13.60 10.62 -6.01
N LEU A 10 -12.59 10.98 -5.20
CA LEU A 10 -12.67 10.91 -3.74
C LEU A 10 -13.83 11.75 -3.17
N SER A 11 -14.11 12.90 -3.79
CA SER A 11 -15.21 13.80 -3.40
C SER A 11 -16.61 13.19 -3.49
N ARG A 12 -16.77 12.03 -4.14
CA ARG A 12 -18.05 11.31 -4.24
C ARG A 12 -18.24 10.28 -3.13
N VAL A 13 -17.22 10.00 -2.32
CA VAL A 13 -17.28 8.98 -1.26
C VAL A 13 -16.98 9.61 0.10
N LYS A 14 -17.91 9.47 1.02
CA LYS A 14 -17.70 9.84 2.43
C LYS A 14 -17.70 8.60 3.30
N ILE A 15 -16.58 8.35 3.98
CA ILE A 15 -16.42 7.22 4.91
C ILE A 15 -17.18 7.54 6.20
N THR A 16 -17.95 6.57 6.68
CA THR A 16 -18.73 6.63 7.93
C THR A 16 -18.43 5.47 8.88
N SER A 17 -17.52 4.57 8.51
CA SER A 17 -17.06 3.47 9.37
C SER A 17 -16.27 4.02 10.56
N GLU A 18 -16.72 3.73 11.78
CA GLU A 18 -16.07 4.16 13.02
C GLU A 18 -14.57 3.82 13.03
N PHE A 19 -14.22 2.56 12.76
CA PHE A 19 -12.82 2.11 12.70
C PHE A 19 -11.96 2.97 11.76
N TRP A 20 -12.42 3.19 10.52
CA TRP A 20 -11.64 3.92 9.53
C TRP A 20 -11.68 5.44 9.75
N VAL A 21 -12.75 5.97 10.32
CA VAL A 21 -12.83 7.37 10.78
C VAL A 21 -11.78 7.60 11.87
N ASP A 22 -11.63 6.70 12.85
CA ASP A 22 -10.62 6.82 13.90
C ASP A 22 -9.19 6.74 13.34
N ARG A 23 -8.93 5.80 12.42
CA ARG A 23 -7.60 5.70 11.77
C ARG A 23 -7.28 6.96 10.96
N ARG A 24 -8.26 7.51 10.24
CA ARG A 24 -8.12 8.77 9.52
C ARG A 24 -7.90 9.96 10.45
N HIS A 25 -8.62 10.00 11.58
CA HIS A 25 -8.45 11.02 12.61
C HIS A 25 -7.03 10.99 13.21
N ALA A 26 -6.53 9.80 13.55
CA ALA A 26 -5.17 9.61 14.06
C ALA A 26 -4.10 10.11 13.07
N ILE A 27 -4.29 9.88 11.77
CA ILE A 27 -3.35 10.37 10.75
C ILE A 27 -3.45 11.88 10.58
N ARG A 28 -4.67 12.42 10.49
CA ARG A 28 -4.87 13.85 10.28
C ARG A 28 -4.33 14.69 11.44
N HIS A 29 -4.64 14.29 12.69
CA HIS A 29 -4.30 15.07 13.88
C HIS A 29 -3.02 14.59 14.59
N GLY A 30 -2.51 13.42 14.24
CA GLY A 30 -1.26 12.86 14.75
C GLY A 30 -0.16 12.88 13.69
N SER A 31 -0.32 12.11 12.61
CA SER A 31 0.74 11.91 11.60
C SER A 31 1.10 13.19 10.85
N LEU A 32 0.13 13.91 10.26
CA LEU A 32 0.44 15.09 9.45
C LEU A 32 1.19 16.17 10.24
N PRO A 33 0.77 16.56 11.46
CA PRO A 33 1.54 17.48 12.29
C PRO A 33 2.92 16.92 12.67
N ALA A 34 3.01 15.66 13.10
CA ALA A 34 4.29 15.07 13.49
C ALA A 34 5.30 15.04 12.32
N ILE A 35 4.86 14.69 11.12
CA ILE A 35 5.68 14.67 9.92
C ILE A 35 6.12 16.10 9.55
N TYR A 36 5.21 17.07 9.58
CA TYR A 36 5.53 18.47 9.34
C TYR A 36 6.59 19.00 10.32
N GLU A 37 6.41 18.77 11.63
CA GLU A 37 7.36 19.22 12.65
C GLU A 37 8.74 18.60 12.46
N GLN A 38 8.81 17.31 12.11
CA GLN A 38 10.09 16.65 11.80
C GLN A 38 10.75 17.22 10.55
N MET A 39 9.98 17.52 9.50
CA MET A 39 10.51 18.18 8.31
C MET A 39 10.99 19.60 8.59
N LYS A 40 10.35 20.33 9.51
CA LYS A 40 10.82 21.65 9.97
C LYS A 40 12.14 21.52 10.75
N LEU A 41 12.20 20.60 11.71
CA LEU A 41 13.40 20.38 12.53
C LEU A 41 14.63 19.96 11.71
N THR A 42 14.42 19.13 10.68
CA THR A 42 15.50 18.63 9.80
C THR A 42 15.85 19.60 8.67
N GLY A 43 15.12 20.72 8.52
CA GLY A 43 15.30 21.67 7.42
C GLY A 43 14.68 21.24 6.09
N ARG A 44 14.11 20.03 6.01
CA ARG A 44 13.45 19.48 4.81
C ARG A 44 12.35 20.40 4.32
N TRP A 45 11.43 20.82 5.19
CA TRP A 45 10.28 21.64 4.79
C TRP A 45 10.69 22.95 4.11
N ASP A 46 11.80 23.54 4.56
CA ASP A 46 12.27 24.83 4.08
C ASP A 46 13.21 24.69 2.86
N CYS A 47 13.54 23.47 2.38
CA CYS A 47 14.47 23.27 1.27
C CYS A 47 13.96 23.90 -0.05
N LEU A 48 12.64 23.89 -0.29
CA LEU A 48 11.98 24.50 -1.45
C LEU A 48 12.06 26.04 -1.46
N LYS A 49 12.55 26.67 -0.37
CA LYS A 49 12.84 28.10 -0.36
C LYS A 49 14.17 28.42 -1.06
N LEU A 50 14.94 27.41 -1.46
CA LEU A 50 16.19 27.51 -2.23
C LEU A 50 17.23 28.44 -1.59
N LYS A 51 17.30 28.45 -0.25
CA LYS A 51 18.19 29.35 0.50
C LYS A 51 19.53 28.74 0.90
N TRP A 52 19.66 27.41 0.83
CA TRP A 52 20.88 26.71 1.22
C TRP A 52 22.06 27.12 0.34
N LYS A 53 23.25 27.22 0.94
CA LYS A 53 24.51 27.55 0.24
C LYS A 53 25.61 26.53 0.51
N PRO A 54 26.54 26.31 -0.43
CA PRO A 54 27.71 25.45 -0.21
C PRO A 54 28.46 25.80 1.08
N GLY A 55 28.65 24.80 1.93
CA GLY A 55 29.29 24.92 3.25
C GLY A 55 28.32 25.06 4.42
N GLU A 56 27.02 25.27 4.19
CA GLU A 56 26.00 25.23 5.24
C GLU A 56 25.66 23.78 5.64
N PRO A 57 25.33 23.52 6.93
CA PRO A 57 24.93 22.18 7.36
C PRO A 57 23.61 21.75 6.71
N ASN A 58 23.35 20.43 6.73
CA ASN A 58 22.11 19.83 6.23
C ASN A 58 21.78 20.21 4.77
N PRO A 59 22.68 19.92 3.81
CA PRO A 59 22.35 20.11 2.40
C PRO A 59 21.05 19.40 2.05
N PRO A 60 20.18 20.02 1.22
CA PRO A 60 19.03 19.32 0.66
C PRO A 60 19.45 17.96 0.12
N HIS A 61 18.71 16.90 0.44
CA HIS A 61 18.97 15.58 -0.13
C HIS A 61 18.28 15.45 -1.48
N ARG A 62 18.77 14.53 -2.32
CA ARG A 62 18.31 14.27 -3.69
C ARG A 62 16.82 13.88 -3.85
N PHE A 63 16.11 13.60 -2.76
CA PHE A 63 14.71 13.18 -2.79
C PHE A 63 13.84 13.82 -1.69
N TRP A 64 14.31 14.89 -1.04
CA TRP A 64 13.52 15.59 -0.02
C TRP A 64 12.26 16.25 -0.58
N ASP A 65 12.26 16.59 -1.86
CA ASP A 65 11.11 17.20 -2.53
C ASP A 65 9.91 16.24 -2.50
N SER A 66 10.14 14.93 -2.64
CA SER A 66 9.10 13.91 -2.52
C SER A 66 8.47 13.82 -1.13
N ASP A 67 9.20 14.10 -0.04
CA ASP A 67 8.65 14.06 1.32
C ASP A 67 7.56 15.13 1.48
N ILE A 68 7.85 16.34 0.99
CA ILE A 68 6.91 17.47 1.00
C ILE A 68 5.73 17.19 0.07
N ALA A 69 6.00 16.63 -1.12
CA ALA A 69 4.96 16.29 -2.08
C ALA A 69 3.96 15.26 -1.52
N LYS A 70 4.43 14.17 -0.91
CA LYS A 70 3.57 13.15 -0.28
C LYS A 70 2.76 13.72 0.88
N TRP A 71 3.36 14.60 1.70
CA TRP A 71 2.66 15.27 2.79
C TRP A 71 1.55 16.18 2.25
N LEU A 72 1.85 16.96 1.20
CA LEU A 72 0.89 17.83 0.53
C LEU A 72 -0.25 17.03 -0.09
N GLU A 73 0.06 15.94 -0.78
CA GLU A 73 -0.94 15.03 -1.37
C GLU A 73 -1.89 14.51 -0.28
N ALA A 74 -1.35 14.02 0.84
CA ALA A 74 -2.16 13.57 1.97
C ALA A 74 -3.04 14.70 2.54
N GLY A 75 -2.47 15.89 2.74
CA GLY A 75 -3.20 17.07 3.22
C GLY A 75 -4.41 17.41 2.35
N CYS A 76 -4.23 17.42 1.02
CA CYS A 76 -5.32 17.63 0.07
C CYS A 76 -6.44 16.59 0.18
N TYR A 77 -6.11 15.31 0.37
CA TYR A 77 -7.12 14.26 0.53
C TYR A 77 -7.93 14.38 1.82
N PHE A 78 -7.31 14.79 2.93
CA PHE A 78 -8.03 15.05 4.17
C PHE A 78 -8.91 16.30 4.08
N LEU A 79 -8.40 17.38 3.46
CA LEU A 79 -9.16 18.62 3.25
C LEU A 79 -10.35 18.44 2.28
N SER A 80 -10.27 17.46 1.37
CA SER A 80 -11.38 17.11 0.47
C SER A 80 -12.57 16.48 1.21
N SER A 81 -12.35 15.94 2.41
CA SER A 81 -13.41 15.31 3.21
C SER A 81 -13.96 16.25 4.29
N ASP A 82 -13.11 17.09 4.87
CA ASP A 82 -13.40 17.84 6.09
C ASP A 82 -12.62 19.17 6.12
N CYS A 83 -13.24 20.24 6.62
CA CYS A 83 -12.57 21.54 6.76
C CYS A 83 -11.53 21.55 7.90
N ASP A 84 -10.34 22.10 7.63
CA ASP A 84 -9.29 22.39 8.62
C ASP A 84 -8.42 23.53 8.10
N HIS A 85 -8.60 24.72 8.68
CA HIS A 85 -7.92 25.93 8.23
C HIS A 85 -6.41 25.88 8.44
N GLN A 86 -5.93 25.24 9.52
CA GLN A 86 -4.49 25.16 9.79
C GLN A 86 -3.80 24.25 8.78
N LEU A 87 -4.41 23.09 8.49
CA LEU A 87 -3.91 22.20 7.46
C LEU A 87 -3.96 22.86 6.07
N ALA A 88 -5.03 23.59 5.75
CA ALA A 88 -5.16 24.33 4.50
C ALA A 88 -4.07 25.40 4.33
N ASP A 89 -3.73 26.15 5.38
CA ASP A 89 -2.67 27.15 5.35
C ASP A 89 -1.29 26.52 5.08
N LEU A 90 -0.99 25.38 5.71
CA LEU A 90 0.25 24.64 5.48
C LEU A 90 0.32 24.03 4.07
N VAL A 91 -0.80 23.52 3.56
CA VAL A 91 -0.95 23.08 2.16
C VAL A 91 -0.64 24.22 1.20
N GLU A 92 -1.20 25.41 1.42
CA GLU A 92 -0.94 26.58 0.57
C GLU A 92 0.49 27.14 0.73
N GLU A 93 1.12 26.99 1.90
CA GLU A 93 2.55 27.27 2.06
C GLU A 93 3.38 26.33 1.16
N ALA A 94 3.14 25.02 1.22
CA ALA A 94 3.85 24.04 0.40
C ALA A 94 3.66 24.32 -1.10
N VAL A 95 2.41 24.53 -1.54
CA VAL A 95 2.08 24.93 -2.92
C VAL A 95 2.87 26.18 -3.33
N SER A 96 2.91 27.19 -2.47
CA SER A 96 3.61 28.45 -2.78
C SER A 96 5.12 28.27 -2.85
N ASN A 97 5.71 27.40 -2.00
CA ASN A 97 7.14 27.10 -2.02
C ASN A 97 7.52 26.30 -3.28
N ILE A 98 6.76 25.26 -3.65
CA ILE A 98 6.98 24.48 -4.89
C ILE A 98 6.96 25.40 -6.11
N ARG A 99 5.95 26.27 -6.21
CA ARG A 99 5.81 27.20 -7.33
C ARG A 99 6.96 28.20 -7.43
N ARG A 100 7.46 28.69 -6.30
CA ARG A 100 8.61 29.61 -6.27
C ARG A 100 9.94 28.92 -6.57
N ALA A 101 10.03 27.61 -6.30
CA ALA A 101 11.22 26.83 -6.60
C ALA A 101 11.38 26.51 -8.09
N GLN A 102 10.30 26.65 -8.88
CA GLN A 102 10.32 26.37 -10.31
C GLN A 102 11.22 27.35 -11.08
N GLN A 103 12.10 26.79 -11.90
CA GLN A 103 12.98 27.55 -12.78
C GLN A 103 12.28 27.98 -14.08
N GLU A 104 12.93 28.86 -14.85
CA GLU A 104 12.35 29.45 -16.06
C GLU A 104 11.99 28.41 -17.13
N ASP A 105 12.78 27.35 -17.27
CA ASP A 105 12.54 26.21 -18.17
C ASP A 105 11.40 25.28 -17.68
N GLY A 106 10.98 25.42 -16.43
CA GLY A 106 9.97 24.57 -15.79
C GLY A 106 10.55 23.57 -14.78
N TYR A 107 11.87 23.45 -14.67
CA TYR A 107 12.53 22.49 -13.78
C TYR A 107 12.22 22.75 -12.30
N ILE A 108 11.95 21.68 -11.55
CA ILE A 108 11.77 21.70 -10.09
C ILE A 108 12.55 20.54 -9.48
N ASN A 109 13.67 20.87 -8.82
CA ASN A 109 14.37 19.95 -7.92
C ASN A 109 15.30 20.77 -7.02
N THR A 110 15.20 20.66 -5.70
CA THR A 110 15.99 21.48 -4.79
C THR A 110 17.48 21.15 -4.86
N TYR A 111 17.85 19.87 -4.82
CA TYR A 111 19.25 19.41 -4.86
C TYR A 111 20.01 19.96 -6.08
N TYR A 112 19.47 19.76 -7.28
CA TYR A 112 20.07 20.23 -8.53
C TYR A 112 19.78 21.70 -8.84
N THR A 113 19.21 22.44 -7.88
CA THR A 113 19.11 23.90 -7.97
C THR A 113 20.16 24.57 -7.09
N VAL A 114 20.40 24.06 -5.87
CA VAL A 114 21.30 24.73 -4.91
C VAL A 114 22.55 23.94 -4.53
N VAL A 115 22.54 22.61 -4.66
CA VAL A 115 23.67 21.74 -4.26
C VAL A 115 24.57 21.44 -5.46
N GLU A 116 24.00 20.97 -6.57
CA GLU A 116 24.74 20.54 -7.77
C GLU A 116 24.13 21.12 -9.07
N PRO A 117 24.05 22.46 -9.24
CA PRO A 117 23.24 23.10 -10.28
C PRO A 117 23.60 22.73 -11.73
N SER A 118 24.83 22.28 -12.00
CA SER A 118 25.31 21.90 -13.33
C SER A 118 25.09 20.43 -13.68
N LYS A 119 24.53 19.63 -12.77
CA LYS A 119 24.50 18.16 -12.90
C LYS A 119 23.10 17.56 -13.12
N ARG A 120 22.11 18.37 -13.53
CA ARG A 120 20.76 17.86 -13.87
C ARG A 120 20.84 16.73 -14.87
N TRP A 121 20.05 15.70 -14.65
CA TRP A 121 19.88 14.57 -15.55
C TRP A 121 21.16 13.81 -15.91
N THR A 122 22.16 13.87 -15.02
CA THR A 122 23.44 13.17 -15.22
C THR A 122 23.46 11.82 -14.53
N ASN A 123 22.63 11.58 -13.51
CA ASN A 123 22.59 10.34 -12.73
C ASN A 123 21.15 9.95 -12.38
N ILE A 124 20.37 9.59 -13.40
CA ILE A 124 18.94 9.25 -13.28
C ILE A 124 18.74 7.95 -12.50
N SER A 125 19.70 7.03 -12.59
CA SER A 125 19.67 5.75 -11.88
C SER A 125 19.58 5.91 -10.35
N TRP A 126 20.23 6.93 -9.79
CA TRP A 126 20.32 7.07 -8.32
C TRP A 126 19.83 8.39 -7.74
N SER A 127 19.63 9.42 -8.56
CA SER A 127 19.41 10.78 -8.04
C SER A 127 17.96 11.22 -7.94
N HIS A 128 17.02 10.33 -8.24
CA HIS A 128 15.58 10.50 -7.95
C HIS A 128 14.92 11.74 -8.56
N GLU A 129 15.53 12.44 -9.52
CA GLU A 129 14.93 13.63 -10.16
C GLU A 129 13.54 13.34 -10.77
N LEU A 130 13.40 12.21 -11.49
CA LEU A 130 12.12 11.78 -12.06
C LEU A 130 11.15 11.24 -10.99
N TYR A 131 11.67 10.66 -9.89
CA TYR A 131 10.86 10.19 -8.76
C TYR A 131 10.22 11.37 -8.01
N ASP A 132 10.99 12.41 -7.73
CA ASP A 132 10.50 13.66 -7.15
C ASP A 132 9.47 14.32 -8.06
N ALA A 133 9.72 14.36 -9.39
CA ALA A 133 8.78 14.90 -10.35
C ALA A 133 7.43 14.15 -10.34
N GLY A 134 7.46 12.82 -10.22
CA GLY A 134 6.25 12.00 -10.14
C GLY A 134 5.44 12.32 -8.88
N HIS A 135 6.07 12.30 -7.71
CA HIS A 135 5.36 12.65 -6.46
C HIS A 135 4.86 14.10 -6.43
N LEU A 136 5.62 15.06 -6.97
CA LEU A 136 5.16 16.44 -7.09
C LEU A 136 3.94 16.56 -8.02
N LEU A 137 3.90 15.78 -9.11
CA LEU A 137 2.76 15.72 -10.01
C LEU A 137 1.52 15.09 -9.32
N GLU A 138 1.69 14.02 -8.55
CA GLU A 138 0.60 13.43 -7.75
C GLU A 138 0.03 14.45 -6.73
N ALA A 139 0.90 15.18 -6.04
CA ALA A 139 0.50 16.23 -5.11
C ALA A 139 -0.24 17.38 -5.80
N ALA A 140 0.21 17.76 -7.00
CA ALA A 140 -0.44 18.77 -7.83
C ALA A 140 -1.83 18.32 -8.29
N LEU A 141 -1.97 17.05 -8.67
CA LEU A 141 -3.26 16.46 -9.03
C LEU A 141 -4.21 16.43 -7.82
N ALA A 142 -3.74 16.03 -6.65
CA ALA A 142 -4.54 16.05 -5.42
C ALA A 142 -4.97 17.48 -5.03
N HIS A 143 -4.09 18.47 -5.20
CA HIS A 143 -4.42 19.89 -5.00
C HIS A 143 -5.50 20.37 -5.97
N TYR A 144 -5.42 19.96 -7.25
CA TYR A 144 -6.46 20.25 -8.24
C TYR A 144 -7.79 19.56 -7.91
N GLU A 145 -7.77 18.29 -7.49
CA GLU A 145 -8.99 17.57 -7.08
C GLU A 145 -9.67 18.25 -5.87
N TYR A 146 -8.88 18.76 -4.93
CA TYR A 146 -9.35 19.46 -3.73
C TYR A 146 -9.87 20.88 -4.04
N THR A 147 -9.12 21.68 -4.80
CA THR A 147 -9.38 23.13 -4.96
C THR A 147 -10.05 23.50 -6.27
N HIS A 148 -10.06 22.60 -7.26
CA HIS A 148 -10.36 22.88 -8.67
C HIS A 148 -9.48 23.98 -9.28
N SER A 149 -8.31 24.22 -8.71
CA SER A 149 -7.37 25.25 -9.15
C SER A 149 -6.18 24.65 -9.89
N MET A 150 -5.82 25.23 -11.03
CA MET A 150 -4.60 24.87 -11.76
C MET A 150 -3.33 25.47 -11.14
N ARG A 151 -3.44 26.16 -9.99
CA ARG A 151 -2.35 26.92 -9.36
C ARG A 151 -1.08 26.10 -9.16
N LEU A 152 -1.20 24.83 -8.78
CA LEU A 152 -0.07 23.91 -8.68
C LEU A 152 0.07 23.01 -9.92
N LEU A 153 -1.04 22.54 -10.50
CA LEU A 153 -1.00 21.63 -11.64
C LEU A 153 -0.37 22.24 -12.90
N ASP A 154 -0.64 23.51 -13.23
CA ASP A 154 -0.05 24.18 -14.40
C ASP A 154 1.49 24.24 -14.33
N PRO A 155 2.11 24.72 -13.23
CA PRO A 155 3.55 24.62 -13.02
C PRO A 155 4.09 23.20 -13.20
N LEU A 156 3.43 22.19 -12.63
CA LEU A 156 3.93 20.82 -12.76
C LEU A 156 3.77 20.27 -14.18
N LEU A 157 2.71 20.61 -14.90
CA LEU A 157 2.59 20.28 -16.33
C LEU A 157 3.68 20.98 -17.17
N LYS A 158 4.11 22.20 -16.79
CA LYS A 158 5.28 22.84 -17.42
C LYS A 158 6.56 22.03 -17.14
N TYR A 159 6.74 21.54 -15.91
CA TYR A 159 7.87 20.68 -15.58
C TYR A 159 7.84 19.36 -16.38
N ILE A 160 6.67 18.73 -16.51
CA ILE A 160 6.51 17.51 -17.31
C ILE A 160 6.81 17.76 -18.79
N ARG A 161 6.37 18.88 -19.37
CA ARG A 161 6.74 19.24 -20.75
C ARG A 161 8.25 19.44 -20.92
N TYR A 162 8.92 20.03 -19.93
CA TYR A 162 10.39 20.11 -19.92
C TYR A 162 11.01 18.70 -19.88
N ILE A 163 10.55 17.81 -19.00
CA ILE A 163 11.01 16.41 -18.94
C ILE A 163 10.83 15.72 -20.30
N GLY A 164 9.66 15.86 -20.94
CA GLY A 164 9.39 15.30 -22.26
C GLY A 164 10.24 15.88 -23.39
N SER A 165 10.84 17.07 -23.20
CA SER A 165 11.85 17.60 -24.12
C SER A 165 13.24 17.01 -23.90
N VAL A 166 13.56 16.58 -22.67
CA VAL A 166 14.85 16.00 -22.30
C VAL A 166 14.91 14.50 -22.60
N PHE A 167 13.83 13.77 -22.34
CA PHE A 167 13.78 12.31 -22.46
C PHE A 167 12.93 11.87 -23.64
N GLY A 168 13.43 10.86 -24.36
CA GLY A 168 12.80 10.33 -25.56
C GLY A 168 13.84 9.78 -26.53
N LEU A 169 13.39 9.44 -27.73
CA LEU A 169 14.22 8.83 -28.78
C LEU A 169 14.52 9.77 -29.94
N ALA A 170 14.04 11.02 -29.88
CA ALA A 170 14.38 12.01 -30.90
C ALA A 170 15.85 12.47 -30.76
N GLU A 171 16.38 13.04 -31.83
CA GLU A 171 17.73 13.61 -31.83
C GLU A 171 17.90 14.65 -30.71
N GLY A 172 18.98 14.52 -29.94
CA GLY A 172 19.28 15.39 -28.80
C GLY A 172 18.60 15.01 -27.48
N GLN A 173 17.67 14.05 -27.48
CA GLN A 173 17.05 13.53 -26.26
C GLN A 173 17.88 12.40 -25.63
N LYS A 174 17.67 12.19 -24.34
CA LYS A 174 18.23 11.07 -23.57
C LYS A 174 17.26 9.89 -23.61
N ALA A 175 17.72 8.73 -24.07
CA ALA A 175 16.99 7.46 -23.98
C ALA A 175 16.97 6.89 -22.54
N GLY A 176 16.75 7.76 -21.55
CA GLY A 176 16.76 7.44 -20.13
C GLY A 176 15.38 7.25 -19.54
N TYR A 177 15.36 6.61 -18.38
CA TYR A 177 14.16 6.28 -17.61
C TYR A 177 14.45 6.29 -16.10
N PRO A 178 13.44 6.44 -15.22
CA PRO A 178 13.66 6.58 -13.78
C PRO A 178 14.45 5.42 -13.17
N GLY A 179 15.45 5.72 -12.33
CA GLY A 179 16.07 4.70 -11.47
C GLY A 179 15.14 4.22 -10.35
N HIS A 180 14.21 5.07 -9.92
CA HIS A 180 13.11 4.71 -9.03
C HIS A 180 11.81 5.11 -9.72
N GLN A 181 11.02 4.11 -10.11
CA GLN A 181 9.75 4.27 -10.83
C GLN A 181 8.72 4.97 -9.96
N GLU A 182 7.99 5.92 -10.54
CA GLU A 182 6.95 6.73 -9.88
C GLU A 182 6.37 7.73 -10.89
N LEU A 183 7.21 8.32 -11.74
CA LEU A 183 6.74 9.28 -12.74
C LEU A 183 5.72 8.65 -13.69
N GLU A 184 5.93 7.40 -14.07
CA GLU A 184 5.10 6.68 -15.03
C GLU A 184 3.65 6.58 -14.53
N LEU A 185 3.43 6.22 -13.25
CA LEU A 185 2.07 6.13 -12.69
C LEU A 185 1.44 7.51 -12.48
N ALA A 186 2.24 8.53 -12.12
CA ALA A 186 1.76 9.90 -11.91
C ALA A 186 1.28 10.54 -13.21
N LEU A 187 2.00 10.31 -14.31
CA LEU A 187 1.63 10.74 -15.66
C LEU A 187 0.30 10.13 -16.08
N LEU A 188 0.11 8.81 -15.88
CA LEU A 188 -1.12 8.11 -16.25
C LEU A 188 -2.32 8.58 -15.42
N LYS A 189 -2.16 8.77 -14.11
CA LYS A 189 -3.21 9.34 -13.24
C LYS A 189 -3.62 10.74 -13.69
N THR A 190 -2.64 11.58 -14.07
CA THR A 190 -2.90 12.93 -14.56
C THR A 190 -3.58 12.90 -15.94
N TYR A 191 -3.20 11.97 -16.81
CA TYR A 191 -3.87 11.74 -18.10
C TYR A 191 -5.35 11.37 -17.91
N GLU A 192 -5.69 10.51 -16.95
CA GLU A 192 -7.09 10.12 -16.71
C GLU A 192 -7.98 11.32 -16.33
N VAL A 193 -7.41 12.37 -15.72
CA VAL A 193 -8.13 13.58 -15.32
C VAL A 193 -8.13 14.64 -16.42
N THR A 194 -7.03 14.81 -17.14
CA THR A 194 -6.83 15.91 -18.10
C THR A 194 -7.14 15.54 -19.55
N GLY A 195 -7.02 14.26 -19.92
CA GLY A 195 -7.08 13.79 -21.29
C GLY A 195 -5.88 14.19 -22.17
N ASP A 196 -4.81 14.77 -21.59
CA ASP A 196 -3.63 15.21 -22.35
C ASP A 196 -2.79 14.01 -22.81
N LYS A 197 -2.87 13.70 -24.10
CA LYS A 197 -2.20 12.55 -24.71
C LYS A 197 -0.67 12.59 -24.58
N ALA A 198 -0.06 13.76 -24.45
CA ALA A 198 1.39 13.85 -24.27
C ALA A 198 1.85 13.17 -22.96
N LEU A 199 0.99 13.18 -21.92
CA LEU A 199 1.26 12.48 -20.66
C LEU A 199 1.24 10.95 -20.84
N LEU A 200 0.25 10.45 -21.58
CA LEU A 200 0.14 9.02 -21.91
C LEU A 200 1.33 8.55 -22.74
N GLU A 201 1.73 9.33 -23.75
CA GLU A 201 2.86 9.03 -24.63
C GLU A 201 4.19 9.01 -23.86
N LEU A 202 4.40 9.98 -22.96
CA LEU A 202 5.61 10.03 -22.13
C LEU A 202 5.65 8.87 -21.11
N ALA A 203 4.51 8.51 -20.51
CA ALA A 203 4.44 7.35 -19.63
C ALA A 203 4.73 6.04 -20.39
N ASN A 204 4.15 5.89 -21.58
CA ASN A 204 4.41 4.76 -22.46
C ASN A 204 5.90 4.66 -22.81
N TYR A 205 6.55 5.78 -23.16
CA TYR A 205 7.99 5.81 -23.40
C TYR A 205 8.79 5.28 -22.21
N PHE A 206 8.58 5.79 -21.00
CA PHE A 206 9.36 5.35 -19.84
C PHE A 206 9.15 3.88 -19.47
N ILE A 207 7.93 3.36 -19.64
CA ILE A 207 7.61 1.96 -19.39
C ILE A 207 8.28 1.05 -20.43
N GLU A 208 8.19 1.41 -21.71
CA GLU A 208 8.67 0.60 -22.82
C GLU A 208 10.20 0.68 -22.99
N GLU A 209 10.81 1.82 -22.68
CA GLU A 209 12.25 2.03 -22.79
C GLU A 209 13.03 1.27 -21.71
N ARG A 210 12.41 1.00 -20.56
CA ARG A 210 13.07 0.33 -19.44
C ARG A 210 13.56 -1.06 -19.83
N GLY A 211 14.86 -1.28 -19.66
CA GLY A 211 15.51 -2.56 -19.90
C GLY A 211 15.68 -2.90 -21.38
N GLN A 212 15.48 -1.94 -22.29
CA GLN A 212 15.78 -2.13 -23.71
C GLN A 212 17.27 -2.39 -23.94
N HIS A 213 17.56 -3.34 -24.84
CA HIS A 213 18.91 -3.61 -25.30
C HIS A 213 19.21 -2.76 -26.53
N ARG A 214 20.01 -1.71 -26.35
CA ARG A 214 20.44 -0.82 -27.42
C ARG A 214 21.86 -1.13 -27.89
N PRO A 215 22.20 -0.86 -29.17
CA PRO A 215 23.57 -0.98 -29.67
C PRO A 215 24.59 -0.18 -28.85
N GLU A 216 24.17 0.97 -28.32
CA GLU A 216 25.01 1.86 -27.50
C GLU A 216 25.23 1.32 -26.07
N GLY A 217 24.51 0.27 -25.66
CA GLY A 217 24.56 -0.30 -24.31
C GLY A 217 23.35 0.05 -23.46
N HIS A 218 23.38 -0.37 -22.19
CA HIS A 218 22.32 -0.08 -21.23
C HIS A 218 22.40 1.38 -20.78
N TYR A 219 21.27 2.10 -20.69
CA TYR A 219 21.30 3.54 -20.40
C TYR A 219 22.05 3.89 -19.09
N PHE A 220 21.89 3.07 -18.04
CA PHE A 220 22.62 3.29 -16.77
C PHE A 220 24.14 3.08 -16.87
N ASP A 221 24.61 2.31 -17.85
CA ASP A 221 26.05 2.25 -18.17
C ASP A 221 26.48 3.54 -18.85
N ILE A 222 25.75 3.96 -19.88
CA ILE A 222 26.04 5.16 -20.69
C ILE A 222 26.10 6.41 -19.81
N GLU A 223 25.15 6.62 -18.90
CA GLU A 223 25.19 7.78 -18.02
C GLU A 223 26.35 7.73 -17.01
N ALA A 224 26.76 6.55 -16.56
CA ALA A 224 27.88 6.40 -15.63
C ALA A 224 29.21 6.68 -16.32
N GLU A 225 29.40 6.13 -17.52
CA GLU A 225 30.57 6.40 -18.36
C GLU A 225 30.69 7.89 -18.70
N ALA A 226 29.57 8.56 -18.99
CA ALA A 226 29.54 10.01 -19.23
C ALA A 226 29.97 10.84 -18.00
N ARG A 227 29.84 10.29 -16.78
CA ARG A 227 30.35 10.88 -15.54
C ARG A 227 31.80 10.47 -15.22
N GLY A 228 32.41 9.58 -16.00
CA GLY A 228 33.71 8.98 -15.70
C GLY A 228 33.66 8.01 -14.52
N GLU A 229 32.50 7.41 -14.26
CA GLU A 229 32.25 6.51 -13.13
C GLU A 229 32.01 5.07 -13.62
N SER A 230 32.30 4.10 -12.76
CA SER A 230 31.88 2.72 -13.00
C SER A 230 30.35 2.60 -12.83
N PRO A 231 29.66 1.85 -13.71
CA PRO A 231 28.22 1.62 -13.56
C PRO A 231 27.87 0.95 -12.23
N THR A 232 26.82 1.46 -11.56
CA THR A 232 26.36 0.94 -10.27
C THR A 232 24.97 0.31 -10.43
N PRO A 233 24.88 -1.01 -10.67
CA PRO A 233 23.62 -1.70 -10.97
C PRO A 233 22.64 -1.82 -9.81
N GLY A 234 23.10 -1.57 -8.58
CA GLY A 234 22.34 -1.74 -7.34
C GLY A 234 22.63 -3.08 -6.66
N PRO A 235 22.21 -3.20 -5.38
CA PRO A 235 22.39 -4.43 -4.62
C PRO A 235 21.49 -5.54 -5.16
N ALA A 236 22.06 -6.72 -5.37
CA ALA A 236 21.38 -7.92 -5.84
C ALA A 236 22.19 -9.16 -5.44
N PRO A 237 21.58 -10.37 -5.39
CA PRO A 237 22.35 -11.59 -5.23
C PRO A 237 23.27 -11.83 -6.45
N ARG A 238 24.36 -12.59 -6.26
CA ARG A 238 25.42 -12.79 -7.28
C ARG A 238 24.89 -13.24 -8.64
N ASP A 239 23.87 -14.10 -8.64
CA ASP A 239 23.32 -14.70 -9.85
C ASP A 239 22.10 -13.95 -10.41
N ALA A 240 21.75 -12.80 -9.82
CA ALA A 240 20.63 -11.99 -10.30
C ALA A 240 20.99 -11.28 -11.61
N PRO A 241 19.98 -10.97 -12.45
CA PRO A 241 20.16 -10.05 -13.56
C PRO A 241 20.75 -8.73 -13.08
N ARG A 242 21.69 -8.19 -13.88
CA ARG A 242 22.54 -7.05 -13.51
C ARG A 242 21.73 -5.88 -12.93
N TYR A 243 20.66 -5.46 -13.58
CA TYR A 243 19.84 -4.31 -13.17
C TYR A 243 18.51 -4.67 -12.51
N SER A 244 18.41 -5.87 -11.93
CA SER A 244 17.19 -6.35 -11.24
C SER A 244 16.74 -5.43 -10.11
N TYR A 245 17.66 -4.75 -9.40
CA TYR A 245 17.33 -3.75 -8.35
C TYR A 245 16.37 -2.65 -8.85
N HIS A 246 16.51 -2.27 -10.12
CA HIS A 246 15.75 -1.22 -10.81
C HIS A 246 14.67 -1.78 -11.76
N GLN A 247 14.49 -3.12 -11.79
CA GLN A 247 13.65 -3.85 -12.76
C GLN A 247 13.94 -3.42 -14.21
N ALA A 248 15.22 -3.20 -14.50
CA ALA A 248 15.70 -2.65 -15.77
C ALA A 248 16.66 -3.60 -16.48
N ASP A 249 16.69 -4.88 -16.12
CA ASP A 249 17.52 -5.87 -16.79
C ASP A 249 16.99 -6.25 -18.18
N ARG A 250 15.67 -6.18 -18.38
CA ARG A 250 14.98 -6.60 -19.60
C ARG A 250 13.69 -5.80 -19.83
N PRO A 251 13.15 -5.78 -21.06
CA PRO A 251 11.85 -5.16 -21.33
C PRO A 251 10.72 -5.86 -20.58
N ILE A 252 9.66 -5.12 -20.22
CA ILE A 252 8.52 -5.61 -19.41
C ILE A 252 7.92 -6.94 -19.92
N ARG A 253 7.84 -7.12 -21.24
CA ARG A 253 7.27 -8.33 -21.86
C ARG A 253 8.16 -9.58 -21.73
N GLU A 254 9.41 -9.42 -21.33
CA GLU A 254 10.36 -10.51 -21.11
C GLU A 254 10.53 -10.89 -19.64
N ILE A 255 10.20 -9.99 -18.71
CA ILE A 255 10.32 -10.26 -17.28
C ILE A 255 9.27 -11.31 -16.88
N ARG A 256 9.71 -12.30 -16.09
CA ARG A 256 8.86 -13.38 -15.56
C ARG A 256 8.79 -13.40 -14.04
N GLU A 257 9.77 -12.79 -13.38
CA GLU A 257 9.89 -12.76 -11.93
C GLU A 257 10.03 -11.33 -11.42
N VAL A 258 9.36 -11.00 -10.33
CA VAL A 258 9.61 -9.74 -9.62
C VAL A 258 10.86 -9.88 -8.76
N GLU A 259 11.83 -9.01 -8.97
CA GLU A 259 13.15 -9.04 -8.32
C GLU A 259 13.57 -7.64 -7.89
N GLY A 260 14.64 -7.56 -7.09
CA GLY A 260 15.18 -6.29 -6.63
C GLY A 260 14.26 -5.56 -5.65
N HIS A 261 14.36 -4.24 -5.62
CA HIS A 261 13.69 -3.39 -4.65
C HIS A 261 12.16 -3.44 -4.78
N SER A 262 11.45 -3.70 -3.68
CA SER A 262 10.00 -3.97 -3.75
C SER A 262 9.16 -2.74 -4.12
N VAL A 263 9.45 -1.55 -3.59
CA VAL A 263 8.69 -0.32 -3.93
C VAL A 263 8.81 0.03 -5.41
N ARG A 264 10.04 0.12 -5.93
CA ARG A 264 10.34 0.31 -7.36
C ARG A 264 9.52 -0.61 -8.25
N ALA A 265 9.55 -1.91 -7.96
CA ALA A 265 8.80 -2.90 -8.71
C ALA A 265 7.29 -2.65 -8.65
N MET A 266 6.73 -2.39 -7.46
CA MET A 266 5.28 -2.18 -7.32
C MET A 266 4.79 -0.89 -7.97
N TYR A 267 5.57 0.20 -7.90
CA TYR A 267 5.23 1.46 -8.56
C TYR A 267 5.27 1.29 -10.08
N TRP A 268 6.29 0.61 -10.59
CA TRP A 268 6.38 0.28 -12.00
C TRP A 268 5.22 -0.58 -12.48
N LEU A 269 4.89 -1.67 -11.76
CA LEU A 269 3.79 -2.55 -12.14
C LEU A 269 2.41 -1.89 -12.02
N THR A 270 2.25 -0.93 -11.10
CA THR A 270 1.08 -0.05 -11.08
C THR A 270 0.96 0.72 -12.39
N ALA A 271 2.07 1.30 -12.88
CA ALA A 271 2.09 2.03 -14.14
C ALA A 271 1.85 1.11 -15.35
N VAL A 272 2.47 -0.07 -15.39
CA VAL A 272 2.27 -1.08 -16.45
C VAL A 272 0.81 -1.52 -16.54
N ALA A 273 0.19 -1.86 -15.41
CA ALA A 273 -1.22 -2.25 -15.38
C ALA A 273 -2.13 -1.09 -15.82
N SER A 274 -1.87 0.12 -15.35
CA SER A 274 -2.62 1.31 -15.78
C SER A 274 -2.49 1.56 -17.29
N LEU A 275 -1.27 1.47 -17.84
CA LEU A 275 -1.04 1.63 -19.27
C LEU A 275 -1.75 0.53 -20.07
N ALA A 276 -1.69 -0.73 -19.65
CA ALA A 276 -2.40 -1.84 -20.28
C ALA A 276 -3.91 -1.59 -20.33
N ARG A 277 -4.50 -1.07 -19.25
CA ARG A 277 -5.92 -0.71 -19.17
C ARG A 277 -6.28 0.42 -20.15
N LEU A 278 -5.50 1.50 -20.13
CA LEU A 278 -5.77 2.72 -20.89
C LEU A 278 -5.58 2.52 -22.41
N THR A 279 -4.60 1.72 -22.80
CA THR A 279 -4.29 1.41 -24.20
C THR A 279 -5.00 0.16 -24.72
N LYS A 280 -5.57 -0.66 -23.81
CA LYS A 280 -6.12 -1.99 -24.09
C LYS A 280 -5.07 -2.95 -24.67
N ASP A 281 -3.79 -2.76 -24.33
CA ASP A 281 -2.70 -3.65 -24.75
C ASP A 281 -2.74 -4.97 -23.94
N LYS A 282 -3.15 -6.04 -24.62
CA LYS A 282 -3.23 -7.39 -24.04
C LYS A 282 -1.87 -7.97 -23.68
N SER A 283 -0.80 -7.58 -24.37
CA SER A 283 0.54 -8.07 -24.10
C SER A 283 1.13 -7.47 -22.82
N LEU A 284 0.85 -6.20 -22.54
CA LEU A 284 1.17 -5.57 -21.25
C LEU A 284 0.33 -6.16 -20.12
N LEU A 285 -0.96 -6.41 -20.36
CA LEU A 285 -1.80 -7.11 -19.39
C LEU A 285 -1.24 -8.49 -19.04
N ALA A 286 -0.87 -9.29 -20.04
CA ALA A 286 -0.29 -10.62 -19.81
C ALA A 286 1.03 -10.54 -19.02
N ALA A 287 1.86 -9.52 -19.25
CA ALA A 287 3.07 -9.27 -18.46
C ALA A 287 2.73 -8.91 -17.00
N ALA A 288 1.76 -8.01 -16.79
CA ALA A 288 1.29 -7.65 -15.45
C ALA A 288 0.70 -8.86 -14.69
N GLU A 289 -0.09 -9.72 -15.36
CA GLU A 289 -0.64 -10.96 -14.77
C GLU A 289 0.46 -11.97 -14.42
N THR A 290 1.50 -12.08 -15.25
CA THR A 290 2.66 -12.93 -14.97
C THR A 290 3.37 -12.46 -13.68
N LEU A 291 3.62 -11.16 -13.59
CA LEU A 291 4.33 -10.56 -12.46
C LEU A 291 3.47 -10.43 -11.20
N TRP A 292 2.14 -10.36 -11.34
CA TRP A 292 1.20 -10.60 -10.25
C TRP A 292 1.37 -12.00 -9.67
N GLY A 293 1.44 -13.02 -10.52
CA GLY A 293 1.69 -14.40 -10.11
C GLY A 293 3.01 -14.57 -9.37
N SER A 294 4.10 -13.94 -9.83
CA SER A 294 5.40 -13.93 -9.13
C SER A 294 5.31 -13.22 -7.77
N THR A 295 4.67 -12.04 -7.73
CA THR A 295 4.48 -11.26 -6.49
C THR A 295 3.78 -12.09 -5.41
N LYS A 296 2.73 -12.84 -5.76
CA LYS A 296 2.01 -13.69 -4.78
C LYS A 296 2.87 -14.79 -4.17
N ARG A 297 3.84 -15.34 -4.89
CA ARG A 297 4.77 -16.36 -4.35
C ARG A 297 5.79 -15.77 -3.38
N LYS A 298 5.96 -14.45 -3.39
CA LYS A 298 6.91 -13.67 -2.59
C LYS A 298 6.21 -12.72 -1.61
N MET A 299 4.92 -12.93 -1.37
CA MET A 299 4.09 -12.11 -0.48
C MET A 299 3.92 -12.77 0.88
N TYR A 300 4.14 -12.01 1.94
CA TYR A 300 3.89 -12.47 3.30
C TYR A 300 2.39 -12.60 3.59
N VAL A 301 2.03 -13.37 4.61
CA VAL A 301 0.62 -13.60 5.02
C VAL A 301 -0.15 -12.31 5.34
N THR A 302 0.57 -11.22 5.61
CA THR A 302 0.04 -9.89 5.92
C THR A 302 -0.19 -9.01 4.69
N GLY A 303 0.19 -9.47 3.49
CA GLY A 303 0.31 -8.62 2.31
C GLY A 303 1.59 -7.78 2.28
N GLY A 304 2.54 -8.02 3.19
CA GLY A 304 3.86 -7.37 3.16
C GLY A 304 4.76 -7.95 2.07
N LEU A 305 5.68 -7.13 1.55
CA LEU A 305 6.61 -7.49 0.48
C LEU A 305 8.05 -7.13 0.87
N GLY A 306 9.00 -7.91 0.38
CA GLY A 306 10.43 -7.71 0.60
C GLY A 306 10.95 -8.59 1.72
N SER A 307 11.61 -9.69 1.36
CA SER A 307 12.20 -10.63 2.30
C SER A 307 13.69 -10.39 2.54
N VAL A 308 14.33 -9.49 1.79
CA VAL A 308 15.77 -9.26 1.87
C VAL A 308 16.07 -7.79 2.21
N PRO A 309 16.56 -7.50 3.44
CA PRO A 309 16.89 -6.15 3.86
C PRO A 309 18.01 -5.48 3.05
N ALA A 310 18.98 -6.25 2.53
CA ALA A 310 20.16 -5.70 1.84
C ALA A 310 19.83 -4.90 0.57
N TRP A 311 18.64 -5.09 0.00
CA TRP A 311 18.14 -4.33 -1.15
C TRP A 311 16.67 -3.96 -0.99
N GLU A 312 16.14 -4.03 0.23
CA GLU A 312 14.77 -3.61 0.58
C GLU A 312 13.73 -4.27 -0.34
N GLY A 313 13.91 -5.57 -0.60
CA GLY A 313 13.29 -6.15 -1.78
C GLY A 313 13.12 -7.65 -1.79
N PHE A 314 12.74 -8.14 -2.97
CA PHE A 314 12.34 -9.51 -3.18
C PHE A 314 13.51 -10.48 -3.02
N GLY A 315 13.25 -11.58 -2.31
CA GLY A 315 14.07 -12.79 -2.34
C GLY A 315 13.53 -13.83 -3.34
N PRO A 316 14.03 -15.07 -3.26
CA PRO A 316 13.51 -16.20 -4.02
C PRO A 316 12.03 -16.49 -3.70
N ASP A 317 11.37 -17.25 -4.58
CA ASP A 317 10.01 -17.74 -4.35
C ASP A 317 9.88 -18.45 -3.00
N TYR A 318 8.83 -18.11 -2.25
CA TYR A 318 8.51 -18.66 -0.93
C TYR A 318 9.57 -18.46 0.17
N TYR A 319 10.65 -17.70 -0.09
CA TYR A 319 11.59 -17.26 0.94
C TYR A 319 11.00 -16.08 1.72
N LEU A 320 10.41 -16.37 2.87
CA LEU A 320 9.60 -15.45 3.67
C LEU A 320 9.97 -15.55 5.17
N PRO A 321 11.21 -15.19 5.56
CA PRO A 321 11.66 -15.23 6.94
C PRO A 321 10.90 -14.23 7.81
N ASN A 322 10.60 -14.60 9.06
CA ASN A 322 9.75 -13.80 9.95
C ASN A 322 10.54 -12.73 10.70
N GLU A 323 11.69 -13.10 11.27
CA GLU A 323 12.51 -12.24 12.11
C GLU A 323 13.40 -11.28 11.31
N THR A 324 13.78 -11.66 10.08
CA THR A 324 14.70 -10.90 9.23
C THR A 324 14.06 -10.38 7.94
N GLY A 325 12.76 -10.62 7.75
CA GLY A 325 12.02 -10.06 6.63
C GLY A 325 11.98 -8.54 6.71
N TYR A 326 12.06 -7.87 5.56
CA TYR A 326 12.04 -6.41 5.51
C TYR A 326 10.61 -5.85 5.60
N LEU A 327 9.71 -6.31 4.73
CA LEU A 327 8.28 -5.94 4.73
C LEU A 327 8.06 -4.42 4.84
N GLU A 328 8.70 -3.65 3.95
CA GLU A 328 8.60 -2.19 3.99
C GLU A 328 7.14 -1.72 3.87
N THR A 329 6.72 -0.77 4.70
CA THR A 329 5.37 -0.21 4.61
C THR A 329 5.07 0.40 3.23
N CYS A 330 6.04 1.07 2.60
CA CYS A 330 5.86 1.58 1.23
C CYS A 330 5.65 0.46 0.19
N ALA A 331 6.25 -0.71 0.39
CA ALA A 331 6.07 -1.83 -0.52
C ALA A 331 4.65 -2.42 -0.42
N ALA A 332 4.09 -2.48 0.79
CA ALA A 332 2.68 -2.83 0.99
C ALA A 332 1.73 -1.80 0.35
N ILE A 333 2.05 -0.50 0.44
CA ILE A 333 1.29 0.55 -0.25
C ILE A 333 1.38 0.36 -1.77
N GLY A 334 2.57 0.12 -2.31
CA GLY A 334 2.75 -0.17 -3.73
C GLY A 334 1.94 -1.39 -4.19
N LEU A 335 1.88 -2.44 -3.38
CA LEU A 335 1.04 -3.61 -3.66
C LEU A 335 -0.45 -3.25 -3.72
N VAL A 336 -0.95 -2.41 -2.81
CA VAL A 336 -2.34 -1.91 -2.86
C VAL A 336 -2.60 -1.17 -4.17
N LEU A 337 -1.66 -0.32 -4.60
CA LEU A 337 -1.79 0.42 -5.87
C LEU A 337 -1.82 -0.52 -7.08
N PHE A 338 -0.92 -1.51 -7.12
CA PHE A 338 -0.83 -2.47 -8.21
C PHE A 338 -2.07 -3.37 -8.26
N ALA A 339 -2.46 -3.94 -7.12
CA ALA A 339 -3.66 -4.76 -7.00
C ALA A 339 -4.91 -3.99 -7.42
N TYR A 340 -5.01 -2.71 -7.06
CA TYR A 340 -6.12 -1.86 -7.48
C TYR A 340 -6.16 -1.65 -9.00
N GLN A 341 -5.03 -1.42 -9.67
CA GLN A 341 -5.02 -1.32 -11.14
C GLN A 341 -5.41 -2.64 -11.81
N MET A 342 -4.99 -3.78 -11.27
CA MET A 342 -5.42 -5.09 -11.75
C MET A 342 -6.93 -5.31 -11.54
N LEU A 343 -7.46 -4.89 -10.39
CA LEU A 343 -8.90 -4.90 -10.10
C LEU A 343 -9.69 -4.03 -11.08
N LEU A 344 -9.16 -2.85 -11.45
CA LEU A 344 -9.79 -2.00 -12.46
C LEU A 344 -9.89 -2.72 -13.83
N ILE A 345 -8.90 -3.53 -14.20
CA ILE A 345 -8.94 -4.30 -15.46
C ILE A 345 -9.92 -5.47 -15.35
N SER A 346 -9.90 -6.18 -14.22
CA SER A 346 -10.61 -7.44 -14.01
C SER A 346 -11.46 -7.39 -12.72
N PRO A 347 -12.57 -6.64 -12.70
CA PRO A 347 -13.34 -6.35 -11.48
C PRO A 347 -14.02 -7.57 -10.84
N TYR A 348 -14.15 -8.67 -11.58
CA TYR A 348 -14.72 -9.93 -11.08
C TYR A 348 -13.69 -10.86 -10.43
N ASN A 349 -12.39 -10.51 -10.50
CA ASN A 349 -11.36 -11.31 -9.89
C ASN A 349 -11.13 -10.83 -8.44
N ASN A 350 -11.75 -11.54 -7.49
CA ASN A 350 -11.64 -11.23 -6.08
C ASN A 350 -10.20 -11.27 -5.55
N ASP A 351 -9.29 -12.01 -6.18
CA ASP A 351 -7.88 -12.10 -5.76
C ASP A 351 -7.23 -10.71 -5.64
N TYR A 352 -7.55 -9.79 -6.56
CA TYR A 352 -7.03 -8.42 -6.51
C TYR A 352 -7.65 -7.61 -5.36
N ALA A 353 -8.97 -7.69 -5.18
CA ALA A 353 -9.66 -6.97 -4.11
C ALA A 353 -9.31 -7.53 -2.72
N ASP A 354 -9.09 -8.83 -2.61
CA ASP A 354 -8.64 -9.52 -1.40
C ASP A 354 -7.24 -9.07 -1.02
N VAL A 355 -6.32 -8.90 -1.98
CA VAL A 355 -4.99 -8.36 -1.69
C VAL A 355 -5.05 -6.90 -1.26
N VAL A 356 -5.90 -6.07 -1.88
CA VAL A 356 -6.16 -4.69 -1.43
C VAL A 356 -6.64 -4.72 0.03
N GLU A 357 -7.65 -5.53 0.34
CA GLU A 357 -8.22 -5.63 1.69
C GLU A 357 -7.21 -6.17 2.71
N LEU A 358 -6.43 -7.21 2.35
CA LEU A 358 -5.42 -7.83 3.20
C LEU A 358 -4.30 -6.84 3.56
N ALA A 359 -3.69 -6.20 2.55
CA ALA A 359 -2.57 -5.31 2.76
C ALA A 359 -3.01 -4.06 3.55
N LEU A 360 -4.19 -3.49 3.24
CA LEU A 360 -4.75 -2.35 3.97
C LEU A 360 -4.92 -2.66 5.46
N HIS A 361 -5.55 -3.78 5.81
CA HIS A 361 -5.85 -4.11 7.21
C HIS A 361 -4.65 -4.61 8.01
N ASN A 362 -3.53 -4.95 7.35
CA ASN A 362 -2.35 -5.54 7.99
C ASN A 362 -1.08 -4.77 7.65
N ALA A 363 -0.41 -5.09 6.54
CA ALA A 363 0.92 -4.59 6.22
C ALA A 363 1.02 -3.05 6.04
N VAL A 364 -0.08 -2.37 5.74
CA VAL A 364 -0.15 -0.90 5.74
C VAL A 364 -0.35 -0.36 7.16
N LEU A 365 -1.43 -0.79 7.84
CA LEU A 365 -1.79 -0.24 9.16
C LEU A 365 -0.75 -0.52 10.23
N VAL A 366 -0.01 -1.63 10.14
CA VAL A 366 1.07 -1.94 11.07
C VAL A 366 2.17 -0.87 11.07
N GLY A 367 2.36 -0.19 9.94
CA GLY A 367 3.37 0.84 9.74
C GLY A 367 3.12 2.14 10.51
N VAL A 368 1.95 2.32 11.14
CA VAL A 368 1.61 3.54 11.89
C VAL A 368 1.00 3.19 13.25
N SER A 369 1.39 3.91 14.30
CA SER A 369 0.83 3.73 15.64
C SER A 369 -0.63 4.13 15.72
N LEU A 370 -1.33 3.66 16.76
CA LEU A 370 -2.76 3.92 16.90
C LEU A 370 -3.10 5.40 17.11
N ASP A 371 -2.15 6.19 17.62
CA ASP A 371 -2.23 7.66 17.74
C ASP A 371 -1.70 8.44 16.52
N GLY A 372 -1.17 7.73 15.51
CA GLY A 372 -0.61 8.33 14.29
C GLY A 372 0.78 8.97 14.45
N LYS A 373 1.42 8.93 15.62
CA LYS A 373 2.64 9.73 15.90
C LYS A 373 3.95 8.99 15.69
N ARG A 374 3.92 7.67 15.53
CA ARG A 374 5.10 6.81 15.38
C ARG A 374 4.88 5.82 14.25
N PHE A 375 5.97 5.41 13.60
CA PHE A 375 5.96 4.64 12.38
C PHE A 375 6.96 3.48 12.43
N PHE A 376 6.68 2.43 11.66
CA PHE A 376 7.68 1.45 11.26
C PHE A 376 8.14 1.73 9.82
N TYR A 377 9.40 1.37 9.55
CA TYR A 377 9.90 1.29 8.19
C TYR A 377 9.74 -0.15 7.71
N ASP A 378 10.46 -1.07 8.36
CA ASP A 378 10.38 -2.52 8.25
C ASP A 378 9.35 -3.11 9.23
N ASN A 379 8.67 -4.19 8.83
CA ASN A 379 7.56 -4.78 9.58
C ASN A 379 7.73 -6.30 9.77
N PRO A 380 8.68 -6.76 10.61
CA PRO A 380 8.94 -8.18 10.80
C PRO A 380 7.71 -8.92 11.38
N LEU A 381 7.59 -10.21 11.11
CA LEU A 381 6.51 -11.08 11.62
C LEU A 381 6.85 -11.80 12.93
N ALA A 382 8.08 -11.60 13.41
CA ALA A 382 8.51 -12.03 14.74
C ALA A 382 9.64 -11.13 15.26
N THR A 383 9.70 -10.92 16.58
CA THR A 383 10.78 -10.14 17.22
C THR A 383 11.42 -10.91 18.38
N ILE A 384 12.70 -10.64 18.63
CA ILE A 384 13.44 -11.18 19.78
C ILE A 384 14.31 -10.06 20.38
N GLY A 385 13.74 -9.31 21.32
CA GLY A 385 14.41 -8.23 22.04
C GLY A 385 14.87 -7.05 21.19
N LYS A 386 14.53 -7.00 19.90
CA LYS A 386 14.91 -5.95 18.92
C LYS A 386 13.73 -5.66 18.00
N HIS A 387 13.74 -4.48 17.37
CA HIS A 387 12.67 -4.03 16.45
C HIS A 387 11.27 -4.06 17.11
N THR A 388 11.19 -3.80 18.41
CA THR A 388 9.97 -3.93 19.21
C THR A 388 9.15 -2.64 19.31
N GLU A 389 9.62 -1.54 18.71
CA GLU A 389 9.04 -0.20 18.90
C GLU A 389 9.08 0.62 17.61
N ARG A 390 8.02 1.41 17.40
CA ARG A 390 7.93 2.39 16.30
C ARG A 390 8.76 3.65 16.60
N SER A 391 9.26 4.28 15.55
CA SER A 391 10.05 5.52 15.61
C SER A 391 9.23 6.74 15.20
N THR A 392 9.57 7.94 15.67
CA THR A 392 8.87 9.18 15.27
C THR A 392 9.23 9.65 13.86
N PHE A 393 10.45 9.37 13.41
CA PHE A 393 10.95 9.74 12.09
C PHE A 393 12.19 8.92 11.71
N PHE A 394 12.66 9.08 10.47
CA PHE A 394 13.80 8.35 9.91
C PHE A 394 14.72 9.29 9.12
N GLU A 395 15.92 8.82 8.75
CA GLU A 395 16.75 9.53 7.78
C GLU A 395 16.13 9.44 6.39
N VAL A 396 15.68 8.26 5.99
CA VAL A 396 14.84 8.04 4.80
C VAL A 396 13.39 7.93 5.27
N SER A 397 12.58 8.97 5.04
CA SER A 397 11.23 9.11 5.65
C SER A 397 10.09 8.87 4.65
N CYS A 398 10.26 7.90 3.75
CA CYS A 398 9.22 7.57 2.77
C CYS A 398 7.92 7.08 3.45
N CYS A 399 7.99 6.19 4.44
CA CYS A 399 6.83 5.51 5.04
C CYS A 399 5.78 6.45 5.67
N PRO A 400 6.13 7.41 6.56
CA PRO A 400 5.14 8.22 7.27
C PRO A 400 4.15 8.97 6.36
N ALA A 401 4.65 9.70 5.37
CA ALA A 401 3.81 10.46 4.44
C ALA A 401 3.08 9.53 3.45
N ASN A 402 3.70 8.41 3.08
CA ASN A 402 3.12 7.44 2.16
C ASN A 402 1.87 6.74 2.76
N VAL A 403 1.93 6.33 4.03
CA VAL A 403 0.76 5.80 4.75
C VAL A 403 -0.33 6.87 4.82
N SER A 404 0.06 8.11 5.12
CA SER A 404 -0.87 9.23 5.28
C SER A 404 -1.69 9.48 4.00
N ARG A 405 -1.06 9.46 2.82
CA ARG A 405 -1.78 9.64 1.54
C ARG A 405 -2.66 8.46 1.15
N LEU A 406 -2.25 7.22 1.45
CA LEU A 406 -3.08 6.05 1.14
C LEU A 406 -4.34 6.04 2.01
N ILE A 407 -4.21 6.25 3.32
CA ILE A 407 -5.38 6.30 4.22
C ILE A 407 -6.22 7.55 3.96
N GLY A 408 -5.58 8.68 3.61
CA GLY A 408 -6.25 9.90 3.16
C GLY A 408 -7.13 9.67 1.92
N SER A 409 -6.72 8.79 1.01
CA SER A 409 -7.45 8.46 -0.22
C SER A 409 -8.28 7.17 -0.16
N LEU A 410 -8.47 6.57 1.01
CA LEU A 410 -9.13 5.27 1.22
C LEU A 410 -10.48 5.11 0.49
N GLY A 411 -11.26 6.19 0.37
CA GLY A 411 -12.54 6.18 -0.33
C GLY A 411 -12.46 5.74 -1.80
N LYS A 412 -11.31 5.95 -2.48
CA LYS A 412 -11.07 5.55 -3.88
C LYS A 412 -11.08 4.02 -4.07
N TYR A 413 -10.84 3.26 -3.01
CA TYR A 413 -10.74 1.79 -3.06
C TYR A 413 -12.03 1.07 -2.68
N ILE A 414 -13.03 1.78 -2.13
CA ILE A 414 -14.28 1.16 -1.66
C ILE A 414 -15.14 0.72 -2.82
N TYR A 415 -15.23 1.53 -3.88
CA TYR A 415 -16.06 1.24 -5.05
C TYR A 415 -15.32 1.49 -6.36
N THR A 416 -15.77 0.80 -7.40
CA THR A 416 -15.42 1.06 -8.81
C THR A 416 -16.69 1.06 -9.65
N ILE A 417 -16.64 1.66 -10.84
CA ILE A 417 -17.77 1.64 -11.79
C ILE A 417 -17.33 0.83 -13.02
N GLY A 418 -18.03 -0.27 -13.29
CA GLY A 418 -17.84 -1.08 -14.49
C GLY A 418 -18.19 -0.31 -15.77
N SER A 419 -17.61 -0.69 -16.90
CA SER A 419 -17.97 -0.09 -18.20
C SER A 419 -19.41 -0.35 -18.65
N ASP A 420 -20.11 -1.28 -18.00
CA ASP A 420 -21.56 -1.47 -18.13
C ASP A 420 -22.38 -0.59 -17.17
N GLY A 421 -21.74 0.30 -16.42
CA GLY A 421 -22.38 1.20 -15.46
C GLY A 421 -22.63 0.60 -14.07
N ALA A 422 -22.32 -0.67 -13.85
CA ALA A 422 -22.54 -1.33 -12.56
C ALA A 422 -21.57 -0.79 -11.50
N VAL A 423 -22.08 -0.57 -10.27
CA VAL A 423 -21.27 -0.17 -9.11
C VAL A 423 -20.74 -1.43 -8.43
N HIS A 424 -19.42 -1.55 -8.30
CA HIS A 424 -18.79 -2.68 -7.61
C HIS A 424 -18.42 -2.26 -6.20
N VAL A 425 -18.81 -3.05 -5.21
CA VAL A 425 -18.40 -2.89 -3.81
C VAL A 425 -17.17 -3.75 -3.57
N ASN A 426 -16.01 -3.11 -3.49
CA ASN A 426 -14.72 -3.77 -3.35
C ASN A 426 -14.28 -3.90 -1.88
N LEU A 427 -14.68 -2.96 -1.02
CA LEU A 427 -14.40 -3.02 0.42
C LEU A 427 -15.67 -2.80 1.22
N TYR A 428 -15.87 -3.62 2.25
CA TYR A 428 -17.02 -3.51 3.15
C TYR A 428 -16.78 -2.47 4.25
N ILE A 429 -16.57 -1.22 3.83
CA ILE A 429 -16.32 -0.06 4.69
C ILE A 429 -17.55 0.85 4.65
N SER A 430 -18.18 1.07 5.81
CA SER A 430 -19.35 1.94 5.89
C SER A 430 -19.06 3.31 5.29
N SER A 431 -19.91 3.72 4.35
CA SER A 431 -19.72 4.94 3.59
C SER A 431 -20.99 5.34 2.84
N THR A 432 -21.00 6.60 2.38
CA THR A 432 -21.98 7.08 1.40
C THR A 432 -21.28 7.37 0.08
N PHE A 433 -21.90 6.99 -1.03
CA PHE A 433 -21.40 7.18 -2.38
C PHE A 433 -22.42 7.88 -3.26
N ASP A 434 -22.07 9.05 -3.78
CA ASP A 434 -22.90 9.80 -4.72
C ASP A 434 -22.68 9.27 -6.14
N ILE A 435 -23.68 8.54 -6.67
CA ILE A 435 -23.70 7.95 -8.00
C ILE A 435 -24.28 8.96 -8.99
N LYS A 436 -23.47 9.37 -9.97
CA LYS A 436 -23.91 10.11 -11.14
C LYS A 436 -24.30 9.11 -12.23
N GLN A 437 -25.58 9.03 -12.55
CA GLN A 437 -26.08 8.16 -13.62
C GLN A 437 -25.94 8.83 -14.99
N SER A 438 -25.90 8.03 -16.07
CA SER A 438 -25.75 8.51 -17.45
C SER A 438 -26.94 9.35 -17.94
N ASN A 439 -28.12 9.15 -17.37
CA ASN A 439 -29.34 9.92 -17.63
C ASN A 439 -29.39 11.27 -16.86
N GLY A 440 -28.35 11.61 -16.10
CA GLY A 440 -28.31 12.82 -15.27
C GLY A 440 -28.99 12.70 -13.90
N GLN A 441 -29.57 11.54 -13.56
CA GLN A 441 -30.13 11.31 -12.23
C GLN A 441 -29.02 11.15 -11.18
N HIS A 442 -29.36 11.57 -9.95
CA HIS A 442 -28.50 11.48 -8.79
C HIS A 442 -29.05 10.42 -7.84
N THR A 443 -28.28 9.37 -7.60
CA THR A 443 -28.60 8.34 -6.61
C THR A 443 -27.49 8.30 -5.58
N ARG A 444 -27.84 8.18 -4.30
CA ARG A 444 -26.88 7.96 -3.22
C ARG A 444 -26.95 6.51 -2.76
N MET A 445 -25.82 5.83 -2.81
CA MET A 445 -25.67 4.53 -2.15
C MET A 445 -25.14 4.74 -0.74
N ILE A 446 -25.76 4.07 0.23
CA ILE A 446 -25.35 4.04 1.63
C ILE A 446 -24.97 2.60 1.94
N LEU A 447 -23.70 2.38 2.26
CA LEU A 447 -23.19 1.10 2.75
C LEU A 447 -23.02 1.19 4.26
N GLU A 448 -23.72 0.33 4.99
CA GLU A 448 -23.63 0.16 6.43
C GLU A 448 -23.03 -1.21 6.71
N SER A 449 -21.75 -1.27 7.07
CA SER A 449 -21.02 -2.50 7.38
C SER A 449 -20.80 -2.61 8.89
N ASN A 450 -20.94 -3.83 9.42
CA ASN A 450 -20.55 -4.14 10.80
C ASN A 450 -19.03 -4.41 10.93
N GLY A 451 -18.30 -4.35 9.82
CA GLY A 451 -16.86 -4.56 9.76
C GLY A 451 -16.05 -3.41 10.38
N PRO A 452 -14.76 -3.65 10.67
CA PRO A 452 -14.05 -4.90 10.40
C PRO A 452 -14.21 -5.95 11.52
N TRP A 453 -14.89 -5.62 12.63
CA TRP A 453 -15.01 -6.48 13.81
C TRP A 453 -16.12 -7.52 13.72
N LYS A 454 -17.20 -7.26 13.00
CA LYS A 454 -18.33 -8.17 12.84
C LYS A 454 -18.66 -8.35 11.36
N GLY A 455 -19.32 -9.46 11.07
CA GLY A 455 -19.80 -9.75 9.73
C GLY A 455 -21.15 -9.10 9.42
N GLY A 456 -21.47 -9.05 8.13
CA GLY A 456 -22.73 -8.51 7.62
C GLY A 456 -22.66 -7.03 7.25
N ALA A 457 -23.47 -6.68 6.26
CA ALA A 457 -23.61 -5.32 5.77
C ALA A 457 -25.02 -5.08 5.20
N LYS A 458 -25.37 -3.81 5.01
CA LYS A 458 -26.58 -3.38 4.33
C LYS A 458 -26.23 -2.34 3.29
N VAL A 459 -26.81 -2.46 2.11
CA VAL A 459 -26.76 -1.45 1.05
C VAL A 459 -28.14 -0.83 0.92
N THR A 460 -28.22 0.49 0.95
CA THR A 460 -29.45 1.25 0.70
C THR A 460 -29.22 2.20 -0.47
N LEU A 461 -30.15 2.26 -1.41
CA LEU A 461 -30.16 3.29 -2.45
C LEU A 461 -31.18 4.36 -2.11
N ALA A 462 -30.76 5.62 -2.06
CA ALA A 462 -31.65 6.77 -1.93
C ALA A 462 -31.61 7.58 -3.23
N GLY A 463 -32.77 7.89 -3.81
CA GLY A 463 -32.85 8.59 -5.09
C GLY A 463 -34.26 8.84 -5.59
N GLU A 464 -34.37 9.42 -6.78
CA GLU A 464 -35.65 9.66 -7.45
C GLU A 464 -36.35 8.34 -7.81
N ALA A 465 -37.69 8.35 -7.76
CA ALA A 465 -38.48 7.16 -8.10
C ALA A 465 -38.22 6.74 -9.55
N GLY A 466 -37.89 5.46 -9.75
CA GLY A 466 -37.57 4.90 -11.06
C GLY A 466 -36.08 4.84 -11.41
N SER A 467 -35.17 5.37 -10.57
CA SER A 467 -33.75 5.11 -10.75
C SER A 467 -33.42 3.66 -10.39
N GLU A 468 -32.61 3.01 -11.23
CA GLU A 468 -32.08 1.66 -11.02
C GLU A 468 -30.55 1.71 -11.04
N VAL A 469 -29.92 0.93 -10.16
CA VAL A 469 -28.46 0.75 -10.13
C VAL A 469 -28.16 -0.73 -10.00
N ARG A 470 -27.38 -1.24 -10.94
CA ARG A 470 -26.77 -2.56 -10.82
C ARG A 470 -25.62 -2.49 -9.82
N VAL A 471 -25.73 -3.25 -8.74
CA VAL A 471 -24.72 -3.35 -7.68
C VAL A 471 -24.08 -4.74 -7.74
N ARG A 472 -22.75 -4.78 -7.78
CA ARG A 472 -21.96 -6.02 -7.69
C ARG A 472 -21.28 -6.10 -6.34
N LEU A 473 -21.45 -7.24 -5.68
CA LEU A 473 -21.01 -7.48 -4.32
C LEU A 473 -20.11 -8.72 -4.33
N ARG A 474 -18.82 -8.55 -4.03
CA ARG A 474 -17.92 -9.70 -3.87
C ARG A 474 -18.08 -10.33 -2.49
N ARG A 475 -17.72 -11.60 -2.34
CA ARG A 475 -17.47 -12.16 -1.01
C ARG A 475 -16.31 -11.41 -0.32
N PRO A 476 -16.46 -10.90 0.92
CA PRO A 476 -15.37 -10.29 1.67
C PRO A 476 -14.26 -11.29 2.03
N LEU A 477 -13.02 -10.81 2.18
CA LEU A 477 -11.87 -11.66 2.53
C LEU A 477 -12.10 -12.37 3.87
N GLY A 478 -11.99 -13.69 3.85
CA GLY A 478 -12.09 -14.50 5.06
C GLY A 478 -13.50 -14.68 5.62
N ALA A 479 -14.55 -14.28 4.88
CA ALA A 479 -15.91 -14.67 5.19
C ALA A 479 -16.11 -16.17 4.89
N GLU A 480 -16.64 -16.98 5.81
CA GLU A 480 -16.89 -18.42 5.56
C GLU A 480 -18.14 -18.68 4.73
N SER A 481 -19.17 -17.88 4.95
CA SER A 481 -20.41 -17.87 4.18
C SER A 481 -20.65 -16.46 3.64
N PHE A 482 -21.31 -16.40 2.49
CA PHE A 482 -21.71 -15.15 1.86
C PHE A 482 -23.05 -15.35 1.18
N ARG A 483 -24.06 -14.61 1.65
CA ARG A 483 -25.41 -14.65 1.10
C ARG A 483 -25.96 -13.25 1.03
N VAL A 484 -26.71 -12.96 -0.03
CA VAL A 484 -27.40 -11.69 -0.22
C VAL A 484 -28.89 -11.96 -0.34
N GLU A 485 -29.71 -11.20 0.38
CA GLU A 485 -31.16 -11.41 0.39
C GLU A 485 -31.76 -11.16 -0.99
N GLY A 486 -32.62 -12.07 -1.47
CA GLY A 486 -33.27 -11.93 -2.76
C GLY A 486 -32.37 -12.05 -4.00
N ALA A 487 -31.09 -12.43 -3.83
CA ALA A 487 -30.13 -12.57 -4.92
C ALA A 487 -29.59 -14.00 -5.03
N SER A 488 -29.34 -14.44 -6.26
CA SER A 488 -28.62 -15.68 -6.56
C SER A 488 -27.12 -15.42 -6.73
N GLN A 489 -26.30 -16.43 -6.46
CA GLN A 489 -24.86 -16.39 -6.71
C GLN A 489 -24.59 -16.09 -8.20
N GLY A 490 -23.65 -15.18 -8.46
CA GLY A 490 -23.22 -14.86 -9.82
C GLY A 490 -22.21 -15.86 -10.37
N ASP A 491 -21.71 -15.61 -11.59
CA ASP A 491 -20.68 -16.43 -12.26
C ASP A 491 -19.25 -16.24 -11.68
N TYR A 492 -19.14 -15.58 -10.54
CA TYR A 492 -17.92 -15.31 -9.79
C TYR A 492 -18.20 -15.48 -8.29
N ASP A 493 -17.18 -15.32 -7.44
CA ASP A 493 -17.34 -15.39 -5.98
C ASP A 493 -18.01 -14.12 -5.42
N GLY A 494 -19.28 -13.91 -5.80
CA GLY A 494 -20.08 -12.75 -5.47
C GLY A 494 -21.49 -12.81 -6.04
N VAL A 495 -22.20 -11.68 -6.00
CA VAL A 495 -23.54 -11.52 -6.55
C VAL A 495 -23.68 -10.20 -7.32
N ASP A 496 -24.49 -10.24 -8.38
CA ASP A 496 -24.96 -9.06 -9.08
C ASP A 496 -26.44 -8.85 -8.77
N VAL A 497 -26.82 -7.64 -8.38
CA VAL A 497 -28.20 -7.31 -7.99
C VAL A 497 -28.61 -6.00 -8.64
N GLU A 498 -29.78 -6.00 -9.28
CA GLU A 498 -30.45 -4.76 -9.69
C GLU A 498 -31.20 -4.19 -8.49
N MET A 499 -30.90 -2.95 -8.13
CA MET A 499 -31.53 -2.26 -7.02
C MET A 499 -32.27 -1.02 -7.52
N THR A 500 -33.52 -0.87 -7.10
CA THR A 500 -34.34 0.33 -7.37
C THR A 500 -34.11 1.40 -6.30
N ALA A 501 -34.37 2.66 -6.64
CA ALA A 501 -34.30 3.76 -5.68
C ALA A 501 -35.22 3.52 -4.48
N ASN A 502 -34.73 3.90 -3.30
CA ASN A 502 -35.39 3.74 -2.01
C ASN A 502 -35.58 2.27 -1.57
N SER A 503 -34.82 1.35 -2.16
CA SER A 503 -34.72 -0.04 -1.72
C SER A 503 -33.48 -0.27 -0.84
N SER A 504 -33.48 -1.38 -0.10
CA SER A 504 -32.32 -1.84 0.65
C SER A 504 -32.12 -3.34 0.50
N LEU A 505 -30.86 -3.75 0.64
CA LEU A 505 -30.40 -5.11 0.47
C LEU A 505 -29.52 -5.50 1.65
N THR A 506 -29.82 -6.61 2.31
CA THR A 506 -29.01 -7.14 3.41
C THR A 506 -28.02 -8.19 2.88
N ILE A 507 -26.79 -8.09 3.35
CA ILE A 507 -25.66 -8.95 3.02
C ILE A 507 -25.26 -9.69 4.29
N HIS A 508 -25.34 -11.01 4.26
CA HIS A 508 -25.04 -11.90 5.38
C HIS A 508 -23.70 -12.58 5.16
N PHE A 509 -22.77 -12.34 6.07
CA PHE A 509 -21.51 -13.07 6.19
C PHE A 509 -21.04 -13.05 7.65
N ALA A 510 -20.17 -13.98 8.01
CA ALA A 510 -19.55 -14.05 9.33
C ALA A 510 -18.03 -14.07 9.22
N TYR A 511 -17.38 -13.40 10.16
CA TYR A 511 -15.92 -13.46 10.33
C TYR A 511 -15.60 -14.36 11.51
N ASN A 512 -15.15 -15.57 11.19
CA ASN A 512 -14.71 -16.55 12.18
C ASN A 512 -13.17 -16.60 12.20
N ALA A 513 -12.61 -16.89 13.36
CA ALA A 513 -11.19 -17.18 13.49
C ALA A 513 -10.85 -18.48 12.72
N ARG A 514 -9.79 -18.42 11.91
CA ARG A 514 -9.33 -19.52 11.05
C ARG A 514 -7.81 -19.64 11.10
N LEU A 515 -7.32 -20.84 10.82
CA LEU A 515 -5.90 -21.09 10.61
C LEU A 515 -5.53 -20.81 9.15
N ILE A 516 -4.39 -20.14 8.95
CA ILE A 516 -3.72 -20.02 7.66
C ILE A 516 -2.47 -20.90 7.72
N TYR A 517 -2.35 -21.77 6.72
CA TYR A 517 -1.20 -22.66 6.55
C TYR A 517 -0.23 -22.07 5.53
N PRO A 518 1.08 -22.17 5.75
CA PRO A 518 2.06 -21.70 4.80
C PRO A 518 2.07 -22.63 3.59
N HIS A 519 2.45 -22.09 2.43
CA HIS A 519 2.75 -22.92 1.26
C HIS A 519 3.87 -23.93 1.63
N PRO A 520 3.85 -25.18 1.14
CA PRO A 520 4.85 -26.19 1.52
C PRO A 520 6.32 -25.82 1.23
N LEU A 521 6.54 -24.91 0.27
CA LEU A 521 7.88 -24.39 -0.07
C LEU A 521 8.36 -23.25 0.84
N ASN A 522 7.49 -22.72 1.71
CA ASN A 522 7.89 -21.73 2.71
C ASN A 522 8.50 -22.45 3.91
N ILE A 523 9.82 -22.61 3.86
CA ILE A 523 10.60 -23.40 4.82
C ILE A 523 10.58 -22.76 6.21
N ASP A 524 10.65 -21.42 6.29
CA ASP A 524 10.69 -20.65 7.55
C ASP A 524 9.44 -20.86 8.42
N ASN A 525 8.32 -21.27 7.81
CA ASN A 525 7.05 -21.42 8.49
C ASN A 525 6.57 -22.88 8.62
N ARG A 526 7.42 -23.85 8.28
CA ARG A 526 7.07 -25.27 8.40
C ARG A 526 6.67 -25.62 9.84
N GLY A 527 5.55 -26.33 9.99
CA GLY A 527 5.03 -26.71 11.31
C GLY A 527 4.46 -25.54 12.11
N CYS A 528 4.27 -24.38 11.48
CA CYS A 528 3.59 -23.23 12.06
C CYS A 528 2.26 -22.96 11.35
N VAL A 529 1.39 -22.22 12.04
CA VAL A 529 0.16 -21.66 11.50
C VAL A 529 0.05 -20.20 11.90
N ALA A 530 -0.58 -19.39 11.05
CA ALA A 530 -1.03 -18.05 11.44
C ALA A 530 -2.53 -18.11 11.77
N VAL A 531 -2.98 -17.23 12.67
CA VAL A 531 -4.41 -17.11 13.00
C VAL A 531 -4.94 -15.84 12.33
N ALA A 532 -6.09 -15.95 11.67
CA ALA A 532 -6.74 -14.83 11.01
C ALA A 532 -8.23 -14.79 11.36
N ARG A 533 -8.83 -13.59 11.33
CA ARG A 533 -10.29 -13.42 11.47
C ARG A 533 -10.75 -12.27 10.58
N GLY A 534 -11.67 -12.57 9.66
CA GLY A 534 -11.98 -11.65 8.57
C GLY A 534 -10.71 -11.24 7.81
N PRO A 535 -10.47 -9.94 7.59
CA PRO A 535 -9.28 -9.45 6.90
C PRO A 535 -8.03 -9.36 7.80
N PHE A 536 -8.16 -9.49 9.13
CA PHE A 536 -7.03 -9.32 10.04
C PHE A 536 -6.24 -10.62 10.24
N ILE A 537 -4.91 -10.47 10.19
CA ILE A 537 -3.94 -11.42 10.72
C ILE A 537 -3.67 -11.07 12.19
N TYR A 538 -3.56 -12.09 13.03
CA TYR A 538 -3.35 -11.95 14.47
C TYR A 538 -1.91 -12.30 14.86
N CYS A 539 -1.46 -11.73 15.97
CA CYS A 539 -0.17 -12.03 16.60
C CYS A 539 -0.31 -12.22 18.11
N ALA A 540 0.64 -12.95 18.71
CA ALA A 540 0.85 -12.96 20.16
C ALA A 540 1.88 -11.88 20.52
N GLU A 541 1.62 -11.08 21.56
CA GLU A 541 2.63 -10.22 22.20
C GLU A 541 2.97 -10.74 23.60
N THR A 542 4.23 -10.61 24.04
CA THR A 542 4.63 -11.01 25.40
C THR A 542 3.97 -10.17 26.50
N ILE A 543 3.60 -8.91 26.22
CA ILE A 543 2.89 -8.05 27.18
C ILE A 543 1.50 -8.61 27.55
N ASP A 544 0.86 -9.30 26.60
CA ASP A 544 -0.45 -9.92 26.78
C ASP A 544 -0.39 -11.34 27.34
N ASN A 545 0.81 -11.92 27.29
CA ASN A 545 1.08 -13.29 27.64
C ASN A 545 2.27 -13.37 28.62
N PRO A 546 2.20 -12.69 29.79
CA PRO A 546 3.34 -12.58 30.71
C PRO A 546 3.77 -13.91 31.34
N HIS A 547 2.91 -14.93 31.26
CA HIS A 547 3.21 -16.30 31.65
C HIS A 547 4.06 -17.06 30.61
N VAL A 548 4.35 -16.45 29.46
CA VAL A 548 5.16 -17.01 28.37
C VAL A 548 6.47 -16.23 28.27
N ALA A 549 7.56 -16.85 28.74
CA ALA A 549 8.88 -16.25 28.66
C ALA A 549 9.38 -16.06 27.21
N ASP A 550 9.00 -16.97 26.30
CA ASP A 550 9.42 -16.95 24.91
C ASP A 550 8.31 -17.51 24.00
N LEU A 551 7.84 -16.70 23.05
CA LEU A 551 6.79 -17.07 22.10
C LEU A 551 7.18 -18.26 21.19
N ARG A 552 8.46 -18.63 21.08
CA ARG A 552 8.93 -19.83 20.35
C ARG A 552 8.65 -21.13 21.10
N SER A 553 8.43 -21.05 22.42
CA SER A 553 8.05 -22.20 23.25
C SER A 553 6.58 -22.60 23.06
N VAL A 554 5.77 -21.72 22.48
CA VAL A 554 4.34 -21.97 22.24
C VAL A 554 4.13 -23.09 21.23
N ARG A 555 3.17 -23.97 21.53
CA ARG A 555 2.57 -24.92 20.60
C ARG A 555 1.06 -24.73 20.59
N LEU A 556 0.52 -24.20 19.50
CA LEU A 556 -0.92 -24.02 19.33
C LEU A 556 -1.61 -25.40 19.22
N SER A 557 -2.72 -25.56 19.92
CA SER A 557 -3.52 -26.80 19.87
C SER A 557 -4.24 -26.94 18.53
N GLN A 558 -4.41 -28.18 18.06
CA GLN A 558 -5.24 -28.50 16.90
C GLN A 558 -6.30 -29.57 17.27
N PRO A 559 -7.58 -29.40 16.88
CA PRO A 559 -8.15 -28.28 16.11
C PRO A 559 -8.08 -26.94 16.86
N LEU A 560 -8.24 -25.82 16.14
CA LEU A 560 -8.19 -24.49 16.74
C LEU A 560 -9.35 -24.32 17.74
N GLU A 561 -9.03 -24.33 19.02
CA GLU A 561 -9.96 -23.97 20.10
C GLU A 561 -9.77 -22.48 20.41
N VAL A 562 -10.76 -21.67 20.05
CA VAL A 562 -10.71 -20.22 20.14
C VAL A 562 -11.94 -19.65 20.82
N THR A 563 -11.73 -18.64 21.66
CA THR A 563 -12.80 -17.82 22.24
C THR A 563 -12.56 -16.38 21.81
N GLU A 564 -13.54 -15.78 21.14
CA GLU A 564 -13.49 -14.36 20.74
C GLU A 564 -13.95 -13.47 21.90
N VAL A 565 -13.21 -12.41 22.19
CA VAL A 565 -13.51 -11.46 23.25
C VAL A 565 -13.42 -10.05 22.69
N ILE A 566 -14.41 -9.20 22.97
CA ILE A 566 -14.31 -7.77 22.70
C ILE A 566 -13.49 -7.17 23.85
N ASP A 567 -12.35 -6.58 23.53
CA ASP A 567 -11.51 -5.91 24.51
C ASP A 567 -11.91 -4.43 24.64
N GLU A 568 -12.60 -4.11 25.73
CA GLU A 568 -13.10 -2.76 26.01
C GLU A 568 -12.02 -1.86 26.62
N ASP A 569 -10.96 -2.43 27.21
CA ASP A 569 -10.08 -1.73 28.13
C ASP A 569 -8.68 -1.48 27.55
N SER A 570 -8.02 -2.51 27.00
CA SER A 570 -6.58 -2.48 26.70
C SER A 570 -6.16 -1.48 25.63
N PHE A 571 -7.12 -1.02 24.81
CA PHE A 571 -6.90 -0.07 23.73
C PHE A 571 -7.85 1.13 23.76
N SER A 572 -8.54 1.31 24.90
CA SER A 572 -9.54 2.36 25.12
C SER A 572 -8.96 3.78 24.96
N GLU A 573 -7.68 3.98 25.27
CA GLU A 573 -6.99 5.27 25.11
C GLU A 573 -6.94 5.76 23.65
N TRP A 574 -7.06 4.85 22.68
CA TRP A 574 -7.12 5.17 21.25
C TRP A 574 -8.54 5.04 20.68
N GLY A 575 -9.55 4.83 21.53
CA GLY A 575 -10.94 4.64 21.13
C GLY A 575 -11.23 3.30 20.44
N VAL A 576 -10.30 2.35 20.45
CA VAL A 576 -10.44 1.08 19.71
C VAL A 576 -10.90 -0.04 20.64
N LYS A 577 -11.92 -0.79 20.20
CA LYS A 577 -12.45 -1.97 20.90
C LYS A 577 -12.30 -3.21 20.03
N PRO A 578 -11.10 -3.82 19.96
CA PRO A 578 -10.85 -4.90 19.03
C PRO A 578 -11.48 -6.21 19.48
N VAL A 579 -11.71 -7.11 18.52
CA VAL A 579 -11.92 -8.53 18.83
C VAL A 579 -10.56 -9.19 19.02
N VAL A 580 -10.26 -9.64 20.24
CA VAL A 580 -9.07 -10.43 20.58
C VAL A 580 -9.42 -11.92 20.64
N LEU A 581 -8.44 -12.78 20.42
CA LEU A 581 -8.63 -14.23 20.38
C LEU A 581 -7.93 -14.89 21.56
N MET A 582 -8.67 -15.65 22.36
CA MET A 582 -8.12 -16.51 23.40
C MET A 582 -8.01 -17.92 22.84
N VAL A 583 -6.79 -18.37 22.54
CA VAL A 583 -6.53 -19.66 21.89
C VAL A 583 -5.86 -20.65 22.84
N LEU A 584 -6.20 -21.93 22.73
CA LEU A 584 -5.58 -22.99 23.52
C LEU A 584 -4.19 -23.33 22.97
N ALA A 585 -3.20 -23.35 23.85
CA ALA A 585 -1.82 -23.70 23.52
C ALA A 585 -1.17 -24.51 24.64
N SER A 586 -0.01 -25.06 24.37
CA SER A 586 0.90 -25.61 25.38
C SER A 586 2.24 -24.90 25.30
N LEU A 587 2.99 -24.91 26.40
CA LEU A 587 4.37 -24.42 26.44
C LEU A 587 5.33 -25.59 26.37
N VAL A 588 6.43 -25.43 25.65
CA VAL A 588 7.50 -26.42 25.57
C VAL A 588 8.65 -25.95 26.45
N HIS A 589 9.06 -26.80 27.38
CA HIS A 589 10.22 -26.51 28.21
C HIS A 589 11.48 -26.39 27.33
N PRO A 590 12.26 -25.30 27.42
CA PRO A 590 13.34 -25.00 26.48
C PRO A 590 14.45 -26.05 26.47
N GLU A 591 14.76 -26.67 27.61
CA GLU A 591 15.85 -27.66 27.70
C GLU A 591 15.42 -29.10 27.44
N THR A 592 14.24 -29.50 27.93
CA THR A 592 13.79 -30.90 27.89
C THR A 592 12.88 -31.18 26.70
N HIS A 593 12.44 -30.13 26.00
CA HIS A 593 11.45 -30.18 24.92
C HIS A 593 10.13 -30.86 25.33
N GLN A 594 9.86 -30.97 26.63
CA GLN A 594 8.61 -31.54 27.13
C GLN A 594 7.49 -30.51 27.04
N VAL A 595 6.35 -30.97 26.52
CA VAL A 595 5.10 -30.21 26.52
C VAL A 595 4.59 -30.11 27.96
N GLN A 596 4.49 -28.88 28.46
CA GLN A 596 3.92 -28.51 29.75
C GLN A 596 2.38 -28.43 29.68
N GLU A 597 1.75 -28.11 30.81
CA GLU A 597 0.31 -27.96 30.89
C GLU A 597 -0.25 -26.97 29.86
N LYS A 598 -1.49 -27.22 29.45
CA LYS A 598 -2.24 -26.35 28.54
C LYS A 598 -2.41 -24.97 29.18
N THR A 599 -2.20 -23.93 28.38
CA THR A 599 -2.44 -22.53 28.71
C THR A 599 -3.33 -21.87 27.66
N ARG A 600 -3.77 -20.64 27.93
CA ARG A 600 -4.44 -19.79 26.95
C ARG A 600 -3.54 -18.65 26.53
N LEU A 601 -3.38 -18.49 25.22
CA LEU A 601 -2.73 -17.33 24.63
C LEU A 601 -3.77 -16.31 24.21
N ARG A 602 -3.49 -15.04 24.50
CA ARG A 602 -4.22 -13.91 23.94
C ARG A 602 -3.53 -13.44 22.67
N LEU A 603 -4.27 -13.40 21.57
CA LEU A 603 -3.84 -12.86 20.29
C LEU A 603 -4.59 -11.57 19.97
N ILE A 604 -3.90 -10.60 19.40
CA ILE A 604 -4.47 -9.32 18.94
C ILE A 604 -4.29 -9.17 17.42
N PRO A 605 -5.10 -8.35 16.74
CA PRO A 605 -4.82 -7.97 15.35
C PRO A 605 -3.42 -7.39 15.22
N LEU A 606 -2.66 -7.85 14.22
CA LEU A 606 -1.25 -7.52 14.07
C LEU A 606 -1.01 -6.01 14.05
N PHE A 607 -1.83 -5.21 13.37
CA PHE A 607 -1.63 -3.76 13.28
C PHE A 607 -1.60 -3.06 14.66
N MET A 608 -2.14 -3.68 15.70
CA MET A 608 -2.23 -3.14 17.06
C MET A 608 -0.98 -3.38 17.91
N TRP A 609 -0.06 -4.25 17.46
CA TRP A 609 1.19 -4.52 18.18
C TRP A 609 2.05 -3.26 18.36
N ALA A 610 2.98 -3.27 19.31
CA ALA A 610 3.93 -2.17 19.58
C ALA A 610 3.27 -0.81 19.86
N ASN A 611 2.07 -0.81 20.46
CA ASN A 611 1.39 0.42 20.93
C ASN A 611 1.42 0.58 22.45
N ARG A 612 1.62 -0.51 23.21
CA ARG A 612 1.48 -0.56 24.68
C ARG A 612 2.82 -0.73 25.42
N GLY A 613 3.92 -0.42 24.74
CA GLY A 613 5.28 -0.58 25.25
C GLY A 613 6.05 -1.69 24.55
N ARG A 614 7.27 -1.94 25.03
CA ARG A 614 8.18 -2.92 24.46
C ARG A 614 7.74 -4.35 24.78
N SER A 615 7.47 -5.13 23.74
CA SER A 615 7.16 -6.56 23.83
C SER A 615 7.68 -7.30 22.61
N ASP A 616 7.94 -8.60 22.79
CA ASP A 616 8.18 -9.47 21.65
C ASP A 616 6.86 -9.91 21.03
N MET A 617 6.86 -10.09 19.71
CA MET A 617 5.69 -10.45 18.92
C MET A 617 5.97 -11.67 18.04
N ARG A 618 4.94 -12.48 17.75
CA ARG A 618 5.01 -13.57 16.76
C ARG A 618 3.66 -13.79 16.04
N VAL A 619 3.70 -13.88 14.71
CA VAL A 619 2.53 -14.20 13.86
C VAL A 619 2.42 -15.71 13.60
N TRP A 620 3.49 -16.34 13.12
CA TRP A 620 3.51 -17.77 12.82
C TRP A 620 3.82 -18.58 14.08
N LEU A 621 2.78 -19.21 14.63
CA LEU A 621 2.86 -19.97 15.86
C LEU A 621 3.10 -21.46 15.55
N PRO A 622 4.14 -22.09 16.13
CA PRO A 622 4.33 -23.53 16.00
C PRO A 622 3.12 -24.31 16.53
N VAL A 623 2.83 -25.47 15.96
CA VAL A 623 1.70 -26.33 16.37
C VAL A 623 2.19 -27.62 17.03
N THR A 624 1.36 -28.24 17.87
CA THR A 624 1.64 -29.57 18.42
C THR A 624 1.69 -30.62 17.31
N ASN A 625 2.73 -31.46 17.27
CA ASN A 625 2.75 -32.60 16.35
C ASN A 625 1.71 -33.65 16.78
N PRO A 626 1.05 -34.37 15.84
CA PRO A 626 0.08 -35.43 16.18
C PRO A 626 0.58 -36.60 17.05
N GLY A 627 1.86 -36.62 17.46
CA GLY A 627 2.45 -37.62 18.37
C GLY A 627 3.01 -37.05 19.69
N GLU A 628 3.00 -35.73 19.87
CA GLU A 628 3.44 -35.05 21.10
C GLU A 628 2.25 -34.92 22.07
N THR A 629 1.67 -36.06 22.46
CA THR A 629 0.69 -36.07 23.56
C THR A 629 1.41 -35.97 24.91
N THR A 630 0.85 -35.18 25.81
CA THR A 630 1.31 -35.01 27.19
C THR A 630 1.38 -36.38 27.88
N ARG A 631 2.42 -36.61 28.69
CA ARG A 631 2.54 -37.86 29.48
C ARG A 631 1.34 -38.09 30.41
N SER A 632 0.57 -37.06 30.76
CA SER A 632 -0.68 -37.18 31.52
C SER A 632 -1.71 -38.10 30.85
N ASP A 633 -1.76 -38.10 29.52
CA ASP A 633 -2.78 -38.81 28.75
C ASP A 633 -2.41 -40.27 28.51
N ARG A 634 -1.14 -40.64 28.76
CA ARG A 634 -0.66 -42.03 28.70
C ARG A 634 -0.81 -42.79 30.02
N VAL A 635 -1.15 -42.12 31.13
CA VAL A 635 -1.31 -42.75 32.45
C VAL A 635 -2.80 -43.05 32.76
N MET A 636 -3.74 -42.60 31.92
CA MET A 636 -5.17 -42.92 32.04
C MET A 636 -5.71 -43.79 30.89
N LYS A 637 -4.92 -44.75 30.39
CA LYS A 637 -5.43 -45.83 29.55
C LYS A 637 -5.02 -47.19 30.07
#